data_AF-A0A7X5QQG3-F1
#
_entry.id   AF-A0A7X5QQG3-F1
#
_cell.length_a   1.000
_cell.length_b   1.000
_cell.length_c   1.000
_cell.angle_alpha   90.00
_cell.angle_beta   90.00
_cell.angle_gamma   90.00
#
_symmetry.space_group_name_H-M   'P 1'
#
loop_
_entity.id
_entity.type
_entity.pdbx_description
1 polymer ?
#
loop_
_entity_poly.entity_id
_entity_poly.type
_entity_poly.pdbx_seq_one_letter_code
_entity_poly.pdbx_strand_id
1 'polypeptide(L)'
;DLGRWLSDGRIEYLGRNDFQVKLRGFRIELGEIEARLIQCPGVEEAAVIAREDIPGDKRLVAYVRPQSGVALVPADLRQQLVPHLADYMLPSAFVMLAVFPLTANGKLDRKALPAPDQLAIVSRSYAPAQGEVETRLAQIWQDLLGLARVGRHDNFFELGGHSLLAVQLLNYISEQGMEVSLATLFSHPTLCDLALVINDKSNKPSSPFDANPVPLSPKGSLSPLFLVHETTGDPLVYSLLATLLPSELPVYGLQALGLHTLEKPPTSIEELAAYHIQAIRRVQPHGPYHLAGWSIGGVIVYEMALQLISSGEEVKYLGMIDSYNLSGLKIDTESGHNIGANKSVNDTQKDINTIIEYLRDHIDVIDKHDLDKLYDFNDIDQLLTFCEEHQWLPSGITKEDILLRIYTQRAILQFGQKYIASASSLPIHLYTADNLPAEYDSWRGWRNIVGENSVLHPIGGTHNSIMQQPLLNQVADLITEHLLPTTYTPNIIIQNGAKSIPPLFCIPGAGASASGFIELSLSLPPKLPVHALQSRGLIDAHLPPYISVESTAHAYIQAIRQTQPHGPYHLLGHSFGGWIAFEIALQLQALGEKVTDLILVDTSAPDPQDSVPKAVGRIETLMKLIDIYNMILTQPLPFTRQDFENQEPDEQIRSLLRALVNAGIFPENVSTSLLQGVVQVMQANLNTSYTPHTSYKGLVYLINAKEGDADKTANHEKMWRRHVTQLSTIIAPGNHMTMLSSPQVNQLATLLWEKLDYVSSNFEGLFMK
;
A
#
# COMPACT_ATOMS: atom_id res chain seq x y z
N ASP A 1 42.64 -2.50 6.47
CA ASP A 1 43.14 -3.11 5.22
C ASP A 1 44.66 -3.22 5.28
N LEU A 2 45.22 -4.28 4.71
CA LEU A 2 46.65 -4.52 4.54
C LEU A 2 47.01 -4.26 3.08
N GLY A 3 48.10 -3.54 2.85
CA GLY A 3 48.66 -3.34 1.53
C GLY A 3 50.16 -3.13 1.61
N ARG A 4 50.86 -3.32 0.50
CA ARG A 4 52.28 -2.99 0.38
C ARG A 4 52.51 -2.05 -0.79
N TRP A 5 53.53 -1.21 -0.66
CA TRP A 5 53.98 -0.35 -1.74
C TRP A 5 54.74 -1.17 -2.80
N LEU A 6 54.41 -0.92 -4.06
CA LEU A 6 55.16 -1.39 -5.21
C LEU A 6 56.22 -0.36 -5.58
N SER A 7 57.25 -0.80 -6.31
CA SER A 7 58.39 0.04 -6.71
C SER A 7 57.99 1.20 -7.64
N ASP A 8 56.82 1.14 -8.27
CA ASP A 8 56.27 2.20 -9.13
C ASP A 8 55.37 3.19 -8.36
N GLY A 9 55.30 3.07 -7.03
CA GLY A 9 54.54 3.97 -6.17
C GLY A 9 53.05 3.64 -6.06
N ARG A 10 52.57 2.54 -6.64
CA ARG A 10 51.20 2.04 -6.41
C ARG A 10 51.14 1.16 -5.16
N ILE A 11 49.97 1.10 -4.52
CA ILE A 11 49.74 0.23 -3.36
C ILE A 11 49.05 -1.05 -3.85
N GLU A 12 49.70 -2.20 -3.65
CA GLU A 12 49.09 -3.51 -3.83
C GLU A 12 48.31 -3.89 -2.57
N TYR A 13 47.01 -4.09 -2.74
CA TYR A 13 46.12 -4.52 -1.66
C TYR A 13 46.35 -6.01 -1.35
N LEU A 14 46.64 -6.32 -0.09
CA LEU A 14 47.00 -7.66 0.40
C LEU A 14 45.89 -8.31 1.25
N GLY A 15 44.76 -7.63 1.46
CA GLY A 15 43.61 -8.15 2.22
C GLY A 15 43.31 -7.36 3.49
N ARG A 16 42.68 -8.00 4.48
CA ARG A 16 42.33 -7.39 5.78
C ARG A 16 43.00 -8.15 6.93
N ASN A 17 43.25 -7.46 8.03
CA ASN A 17 43.81 -8.07 9.25
C ASN A 17 42.72 -8.58 10.22
N ASP A 18 41.44 -8.42 9.85
CA ASP A 18 40.28 -8.87 10.62
C ASP A 18 39.53 -9.99 9.89
N PHE A 19 38.68 -10.70 10.64
CA PHE A 19 37.92 -11.86 10.14
C PHE A 19 36.54 -11.48 9.58
N GLN A 20 36.37 -10.24 9.15
CA GLN A 20 35.11 -9.75 8.59
C GLN A 20 34.82 -10.39 7.24
N VAL A 21 33.56 -10.76 7.02
CA VAL A 21 33.14 -11.39 5.78
C VAL A 21 31.98 -10.65 5.16
N LYS A 22 31.96 -10.58 3.82
CA LYS A 22 30.78 -10.18 3.06
C LYS A 22 29.98 -11.42 2.67
N LEU A 23 28.71 -11.47 3.05
CA LEU A 23 27.78 -12.55 2.72
C LEU A 23 26.48 -11.96 2.20
N ARG A 24 26.08 -12.30 0.96
CA ARG A 24 24.89 -11.73 0.29
C ARG A 24 24.85 -10.22 0.53
N GLY A 25 25.96 -9.54 0.20
CA GLY A 25 26.25 -8.11 0.44
C GLY A 25 26.21 -7.55 1.87
N PHE A 26 25.81 -8.31 2.90
CA PHE A 26 25.91 -7.91 4.30
C PHE A 26 27.37 -8.02 4.77
N ARG A 27 27.88 -7.03 5.50
CA ARG A 27 29.18 -7.12 6.17
C ARG A 27 28.97 -7.69 7.56
N ILE A 28 29.52 -8.88 7.81
CA ILE A 28 29.26 -9.63 9.02
C ILE A 28 30.54 -9.71 9.87
N GLU A 29 30.44 -9.22 11.10
CA GLU A 29 31.44 -9.39 12.14
C GLU A 29 31.31 -10.80 12.74
N LEU A 30 32.15 -11.73 12.27
CA LEU A 30 32.07 -13.11 12.73
C LEU A 30 32.25 -13.24 14.25
N GLY A 31 33.07 -12.37 14.86
CA GLY A 31 33.30 -12.33 16.30
C GLY A 31 32.06 -11.98 17.12
N GLU A 32 31.10 -11.24 16.57
CA GLU A 32 29.84 -10.92 17.26
C GLU A 32 28.96 -12.17 17.38
N ILE A 33 28.89 -12.95 16.31
CA ILE A 33 28.14 -14.21 16.28
C ILE A 33 28.81 -15.23 17.19
N GLU A 34 30.16 -15.32 17.17
CA GLU A 34 30.94 -16.16 18.08
C GLU A 34 30.66 -15.80 19.55
N ALA A 35 30.64 -14.51 19.89
CA ALA A 35 30.36 -14.05 21.25
C ALA A 35 28.94 -14.40 21.72
N ARG A 36 27.94 -14.32 20.84
CA ARG A 36 26.56 -14.74 21.14
C ARG A 36 26.42 -16.25 21.28
N LEU A 37 27.11 -17.01 20.43
CA LEU A 37 27.13 -18.47 20.51
C LEU A 37 27.74 -18.97 21.83
N ILE A 38 28.80 -18.34 22.32
CA ILE A 38 29.41 -18.68 23.62
C ILE A 38 28.43 -18.41 24.79
N GLN A 39 27.46 -17.50 24.62
CA GLN A 39 26.44 -17.21 25.63
C GLN A 39 25.27 -18.22 25.63
N CYS A 40 25.14 -19.07 24.61
CA CYS A 40 24.13 -20.12 24.58
C CYS A 40 24.44 -21.21 25.63
N PRO A 41 23.46 -21.63 26.45
CA PRO A 41 23.66 -22.68 27.45
C PRO A 41 24.22 -23.96 26.84
N GLY A 42 25.33 -24.47 27.40
CA GLY A 42 25.98 -25.70 26.96
C GLY A 42 27.02 -25.54 25.86
N VAL A 43 27.25 -24.33 25.34
CA VAL A 43 28.37 -24.05 24.43
C VAL A 43 29.66 -23.80 25.24
N GLU A 44 30.75 -24.46 24.86
CA GLU A 44 32.08 -24.28 25.47
C GLU A 44 32.98 -23.38 24.62
N GLU A 45 33.02 -23.63 23.31
CA GLU A 45 33.77 -22.82 22.34
C GLU A 45 32.96 -22.66 21.06
N ALA A 46 33.07 -21.52 20.39
CA ALA A 46 32.45 -21.28 19.10
C ALA A 46 33.39 -20.54 18.15
N ALA A 47 33.36 -20.92 16.87
CA ALA A 47 34.01 -20.19 15.79
C ALA A 47 33.07 -20.12 14.60
N VAL A 48 33.00 -18.98 13.91
CA VAL A 48 32.17 -18.80 12.72
C VAL A 48 33.07 -18.49 11.55
N ILE A 49 32.76 -19.08 10.39
CA ILE A 49 33.40 -18.74 9.12
C ILE A 49 32.34 -18.50 8.05
N ALA A 50 32.63 -17.64 7.07
CA ALA A 50 31.92 -17.72 5.79
C ALA A 50 32.58 -18.77 4.92
N ARG A 51 31.80 -19.76 4.52
CA ARG A 51 32.24 -20.90 3.71
C ARG A 51 31.56 -20.84 2.34
N GLU A 52 32.27 -21.24 1.30
CA GLU A 52 31.78 -21.34 -0.08
C GLU A 52 32.20 -22.70 -0.63
N ASP A 53 31.35 -23.71 -0.44
CA ASP A 53 31.61 -25.08 -0.92
C ASP A 53 31.19 -25.27 -2.39
N ILE A 54 30.21 -24.47 -2.85
CA ILE A 54 29.73 -24.38 -4.22
C ILE A 54 29.94 -22.92 -4.67
N PRO A 55 30.57 -22.67 -5.84
CA PRO A 55 30.80 -21.30 -6.32
C PRO A 55 29.50 -20.48 -6.39
N GLY A 56 29.50 -19.32 -5.75
CA GLY A 56 28.34 -18.42 -5.67
C GLY A 56 27.39 -18.67 -4.50
N ASP A 57 27.49 -19.80 -3.79
CA ASP A 57 26.68 -20.11 -2.60
C ASP A 57 27.50 -19.99 -1.32
N LYS A 58 27.89 -18.75 -1.02
CA LYS A 58 28.60 -18.43 0.21
C LYS A 58 27.60 -18.40 1.37
N ARG A 59 27.96 -19.00 2.51
CA ARG A 59 27.09 -19.12 3.69
C ARG A 59 27.86 -19.06 5.01
N LEU A 60 27.22 -18.58 6.09
CA LEU A 60 27.80 -18.61 7.43
C LEU A 60 27.68 -20.01 8.04
N VAL A 61 28.79 -20.56 8.53
CA VAL A 61 28.83 -21.83 9.24
C VAL A 61 29.46 -21.60 10.62
N ALA A 62 28.70 -21.88 11.66
CA ALA A 62 29.16 -21.91 13.04
C ALA A 62 29.69 -23.31 13.37
N TYR A 63 30.87 -23.37 13.96
CA TYR A 63 31.44 -24.57 14.57
C TYR A 63 31.37 -24.38 16.06
N VAL A 64 30.89 -25.40 16.77
CA VAL A 64 30.57 -25.30 18.19
C VAL A 64 31.12 -26.52 18.90
N ARG A 65 31.84 -26.33 20.01
CA ARG A 65 32.18 -27.40 20.94
C ARG A 65 31.19 -27.36 22.12
N PRO A 66 30.42 -28.43 22.36
CA PRO A 66 29.57 -28.50 23.54
C PRO A 66 30.39 -28.76 24.80
N GLN A 67 29.89 -28.29 25.94
CA GLN A 67 30.43 -28.66 27.26
C GLN A 67 30.32 -30.19 27.47
N SER A 68 31.23 -30.74 28.28
CA SER A 68 31.30 -32.19 28.51
C SER A 68 29.97 -32.76 29.02
N GLY A 69 29.40 -33.71 28.27
CA GLY A 69 28.12 -34.36 28.61
C GLY A 69 26.86 -33.64 28.11
N VAL A 70 26.98 -32.50 27.40
CA VAL A 70 25.85 -31.76 26.83
C VAL A 70 25.71 -32.08 25.34
N ALA A 71 24.49 -32.41 24.91
CA ALA A 71 24.15 -32.48 23.49
C ALA A 71 23.48 -31.17 23.07
N LEU A 72 24.01 -30.50 22.04
CA LEU A 72 23.45 -29.28 21.48
C LEU A 72 22.69 -29.58 20.19
N VAL A 73 21.56 -28.91 20.00
CA VAL A 73 20.72 -29.03 18.80
C VAL A 73 20.84 -27.75 17.95
N PRO A 74 21.19 -27.85 16.65
CA PRO A 74 21.33 -26.69 15.76
C PRO A 74 20.12 -25.75 15.68
N ALA A 75 18.91 -26.30 15.67
CA ALA A 75 17.67 -25.51 15.63
C ALA A 75 17.50 -24.66 16.90
N ASP A 76 17.77 -25.24 18.07
CA ASP A 76 17.67 -24.55 19.36
C ASP A 76 18.73 -23.45 19.48
N LEU A 77 19.95 -23.70 19.00
CA LEU A 77 21.00 -22.68 18.93
C LEU A 77 20.58 -21.51 18.03
N ARG A 78 20.01 -21.77 16.85
CA ARG A 78 19.50 -20.70 15.99
C ARG A 78 18.36 -19.93 16.65
N GLN A 79 17.39 -20.61 17.27
CA GLN A 79 16.25 -19.96 17.92
C GLN A 79 16.69 -19.06 19.07
N GLN A 80 17.72 -19.45 19.82
CA GLN A 80 18.31 -18.61 20.87
C GLN A 80 19.05 -17.39 20.32
N LEU A 81 19.55 -17.46 19.09
CA LEU A 81 20.22 -16.34 18.44
C LEU A 81 19.24 -15.34 17.78
N VAL A 82 18.05 -15.77 17.36
CA VAL A 82 17.04 -14.93 16.66
C VAL A 82 16.69 -13.63 17.41
N PRO A 83 16.47 -13.63 18.74
CA PRO A 83 16.19 -12.39 19.47
C PRO A 83 17.39 -11.45 19.61
N HIS A 84 18.60 -11.88 19.23
CA HIS A 84 19.86 -11.22 19.55
C HIS A 84 20.71 -10.86 18.33
N LEU A 85 20.43 -11.46 17.17
CA LEU A 85 21.14 -11.28 15.92
C LEU A 85 20.13 -11.08 14.78
N ALA A 86 20.44 -10.21 13.82
CA ALA A 86 19.63 -10.03 12.62
C ALA A 86 19.62 -11.30 11.75
N ASP A 87 18.59 -11.47 10.92
CA ASP A 87 18.33 -12.72 10.17
C ASP A 87 19.50 -13.16 9.28
N TYR A 88 20.24 -12.20 8.72
CA TYR A 88 21.41 -12.45 7.87
C TYR A 88 22.68 -12.82 8.64
N MET A 89 22.76 -12.51 9.94
CA MET A 89 23.88 -12.88 10.82
C MET A 89 23.71 -14.27 11.42
N LEU A 90 22.51 -14.83 11.36
CA LEU A 90 22.23 -16.16 11.86
C LEU A 90 22.99 -17.20 11.01
N PRO A 91 23.88 -18.00 11.62
CA PRO A 91 24.57 -19.06 10.91
C PRO A 91 23.58 -19.96 10.18
N SER A 92 23.86 -20.19 8.91
CA SER A 92 23.09 -21.09 8.08
C SER A 92 23.37 -22.55 8.38
N ALA A 93 24.43 -22.85 9.16
CA ALA A 93 24.71 -24.16 9.68
C ALA A 93 25.48 -24.13 11.01
N PHE A 94 25.28 -25.13 11.87
CA PHE A 94 25.96 -25.35 13.15
C PHE A 94 26.58 -26.75 13.19
N VAL A 95 27.90 -26.83 13.14
CA VAL A 95 28.67 -28.09 13.12
C VAL A 95 29.24 -28.36 14.50
N MET A 96 28.87 -29.49 15.10
CA MET A 96 29.39 -29.89 16.40
C MET A 96 30.77 -30.54 16.27
N LEU A 97 31.76 -29.99 16.96
CA LEU A 97 33.12 -30.55 16.99
C LEU A 97 33.48 -31.02 18.39
N ALA A 98 34.07 -32.21 18.49
CA ALA A 98 34.62 -32.70 19.75
C ALA A 98 35.87 -31.90 20.17
N VAL A 99 36.68 -31.47 19.20
CA VAL A 99 37.89 -30.65 19.41
C VAL A 99 38.07 -29.72 18.20
N PHE A 100 38.44 -28.46 18.43
CA PHE A 100 38.79 -27.52 17.36
C PHE A 100 40.16 -27.84 16.76
N PRO A 101 40.32 -27.86 15.43
CA PRO A 101 41.62 -28.07 14.81
C PRO A 101 42.52 -26.85 15.06
N LEU A 102 43.72 -27.08 15.58
CA LEU A 102 44.70 -26.02 15.88
C LEU A 102 45.93 -26.16 14.98
N THR A 103 46.50 -25.02 14.58
CA THR A 103 47.81 -24.92 13.93
C THR A 103 48.93 -25.27 14.92
N ALA A 104 50.15 -25.51 14.42
CA ALA A 104 51.33 -25.81 15.26
C ALA A 104 51.65 -24.71 16.31
N ASN A 105 51.13 -23.50 16.15
CA ASN A 105 51.28 -22.38 17.09
C ASN A 105 50.07 -22.23 18.05
N GLY A 106 49.18 -23.22 18.13
CA GLY A 106 48.03 -23.23 19.04
C GLY A 106 46.86 -22.32 18.65
N LYS A 107 46.85 -21.76 17.44
CA LYS A 107 45.72 -20.96 16.90
C LYS A 107 44.77 -21.81 16.07
N LEU A 108 43.48 -21.49 16.04
CA LEU A 108 42.46 -22.15 15.22
C LEU A 108 42.88 -22.26 13.74
N ASP A 109 42.93 -23.49 13.23
CA ASP A 109 43.16 -23.77 11.81
C ASP A 109 41.82 -23.81 11.06
N ARG A 110 41.39 -22.63 10.59
CA ARG A 110 40.12 -22.45 9.87
C ARG A 110 40.05 -23.22 8.55
N LYS A 111 41.18 -23.60 7.95
CA LYS A 111 41.21 -24.39 6.70
C LYS A 111 40.95 -25.87 6.95
N ALA A 112 41.21 -26.35 8.16
CA ALA A 112 40.98 -27.73 8.58
C ALA A 112 39.56 -27.98 9.12
N LEU A 113 38.70 -26.95 9.18
CA LEU A 113 37.31 -27.10 9.62
C LEU A 113 36.49 -27.92 8.59
N PRO A 114 35.77 -28.97 9.02
CA PRO A 114 35.03 -29.86 8.12
C PRO A 114 33.81 -29.17 7.49
N ALA A 115 33.35 -29.62 6.33
CA ALA A 115 32.12 -29.07 5.73
C ALA A 115 30.89 -29.44 6.58
N PRO A 116 29.87 -28.56 6.66
CA PRO A 116 28.62 -28.90 7.34
C PRO A 116 27.92 -30.04 6.61
N ASP A 117 27.55 -31.08 7.36
CA ASP A 117 26.68 -32.14 6.87
C ASP A 117 25.20 -31.69 6.92
N GLN A 118 24.28 -32.53 6.44
CA GLN A 118 22.85 -32.19 6.36
C GLN A 118 22.21 -31.93 7.74
N LEU A 119 22.79 -32.47 8.82
CA LEU A 119 22.29 -32.28 10.18
C LEU A 119 22.66 -30.90 10.74
N ALA A 120 23.59 -30.18 10.09
CA ALA A 120 24.08 -28.89 10.55
C ALA A 120 23.28 -27.67 10.04
N ILE A 121 22.52 -27.72 8.94
CA ILE A 121 21.99 -26.52 8.23
C ILE A 121 20.64 -26.00 8.77
N VAL A 122 20.49 -24.69 8.99
CA VAL A 122 19.23 -24.00 9.36
C VAL A 122 19.13 -22.63 8.63
N SER A 123 18.12 -22.37 7.78
CA SER A 123 17.96 -21.08 7.04
C SER A 123 16.50 -20.67 6.76
N ARG A 124 16.20 -19.35 6.63
CA ARG A 124 15.19 -18.79 5.69
C ARG A 124 15.90 -18.14 4.49
N SER A 125 16.75 -18.92 3.83
CA SER A 125 17.14 -18.72 2.43
C SER A 125 16.08 -19.40 1.56
N TYR A 126 16.15 -19.25 0.23
CA TYR A 126 15.52 -20.21 -0.68
C TYR A 126 15.75 -21.62 -0.15
N ALA A 127 14.69 -22.19 0.39
CA ALA A 127 14.66 -23.54 0.88
C ALA A 127 13.76 -24.26 -0.13
N PRO A 128 14.31 -25.27 -0.83
CA PRO A 128 13.52 -25.98 -1.82
C PRO A 128 12.30 -26.55 -1.10
N ALA A 129 11.19 -26.58 -1.81
CA ALA A 129 10.02 -27.31 -1.40
C ALA A 129 10.40 -28.71 -0.91
N GLN A 130 9.90 -29.08 0.26
CA GLN A 130 10.18 -30.34 0.93
C GLN A 130 8.99 -31.29 0.85
N GLY A 131 9.25 -32.51 0.40
CA GLY A 131 8.21 -33.51 0.21
C GLY A 131 7.36 -33.23 -1.03
N GLU A 132 6.43 -34.15 -1.28
CA GLU A 132 5.67 -34.19 -2.51
C GLU A 132 4.70 -33.00 -2.63
N VAL A 133 4.01 -32.64 -1.54
CA VAL A 133 3.02 -31.56 -1.54
C VAL A 133 3.65 -30.19 -1.76
N GLU A 134 4.70 -29.82 -1.00
CA GLU A 134 5.37 -28.53 -1.20
C GLU A 134 5.92 -28.42 -2.63
N THR A 135 6.45 -29.51 -3.20
CA THR A 135 7.09 -29.50 -4.53
C THR A 135 6.05 -29.27 -5.62
N ARG A 136 4.88 -29.91 -5.51
CA ARG A 136 3.76 -29.65 -6.40
C ARG A 136 3.25 -28.22 -6.27
N LEU A 137 3.10 -27.71 -5.05
CA LEU A 137 2.67 -26.32 -4.83
C LEU A 137 3.66 -25.30 -5.41
N ALA A 138 4.96 -25.50 -5.21
CA ALA A 138 6.00 -24.63 -5.75
C ALA A 138 5.92 -24.56 -7.27
N GLN A 139 5.73 -25.72 -7.93
CA GLN A 139 5.59 -25.78 -9.38
C GLN A 139 4.36 -24.99 -9.86
N ILE A 140 3.20 -25.19 -9.21
CA ILE A 140 1.98 -24.45 -9.55
C ILE A 140 2.18 -22.95 -9.38
N TRP A 141 2.84 -22.50 -8.29
CA TRP A 141 3.10 -21.09 -8.05
C TRP A 141 4.07 -20.48 -9.08
N GLN A 142 5.11 -21.23 -9.46
CA GLN A 142 6.04 -20.81 -10.51
C GLN A 142 5.32 -20.60 -11.84
N ASP A 143 4.47 -21.53 -12.22
CA ASP A 143 3.73 -21.49 -13.50
C ASP A 143 2.69 -20.35 -13.51
N LEU A 144 1.97 -20.15 -12.40
CA LEU A 144 0.96 -19.09 -12.26
C LEU A 144 1.54 -17.68 -12.18
N LEU A 145 2.60 -17.49 -11.40
CA LEU A 145 3.18 -16.18 -11.13
C LEU A 145 4.27 -15.80 -12.16
N GLY A 146 4.63 -16.72 -13.08
CA GLY A 146 5.70 -16.51 -14.04
C GLY A 146 7.09 -16.39 -13.39
N LEU A 147 7.30 -17.05 -12.25
CA LEU A 147 8.52 -16.95 -11.44
C LEU A 147 9.47 -18.12 -11.72
N ALA A 148 10.76 -17.82 -11.86
CA ALA A 148 11.77 -18.85 -12.11
C ALA A 148 11.98 -19.81 -10.92
N ARG A 149 11.75 -19.35 -9.68
CA ARG A 149 11.88 -20.12 -8.44
C ARG A 149 10.89 -19.63 -7.39
N VAL A 150 10.30 -20.57 -6.65
CA VAL A 150 9.50 -20.32 -5.44
C VAL A 150 10.08 -21.15 -4.31
N GLY A 151 10.43 -20.50 -3.21
CA GLY A 151 10.93 -21.10 -1.98
C GLY A 151 9.79 -21.49 -1.04
N ARG A 152 10.02 -22.48 -0.19
CA ARG A 152 8.99 -22.98 0.74
C ARG A 152 8.49 -21.96 1.77
N HIS A 153 9.23 -20.86 1.99
CA HIS A 153 8.85 -19.79 2.92
C HIS A 153 8.28 -18.56 2.21
N ASP A 154 8.11 -18.62 0.89
CA ASP A 154 7.54 -17.50 0.13
C ASP A 154 6.03 -17.39 0.36
N ASN A 155 5.51 -16.17 0.32
CA ASN A 155 4.11 -15.84 0.48
C ASN A 155 3.45 -15.55 -0.88
N PHE A 156 2.33 -16.23 -1.17
CA PHE A 156 1.63 -16.15 -2.45
C PHE A 156 1.25 -14.72 -2.86
N PHE A 157 0.72 -13.93 -1.92
CA PHE A 157 0.23 -12.58 -2.19
C PHE A 157 1.39 -11.57 -2.27
N GLU A 158 2.45 -11.76 -1.49
CA GLU A 158 3.66 -10.93 -1.57
C GLU A 158 4.41 -11.13 -2.90
N LEU A 159 4.29 -12.33 -3.50
CA LEU A 159 4.84 -12.64 -4.82
C LEU A 159 4.00 -12.13 -6.00
N GLY A 160 2.93 -11.37 -5.75
CA GLY A 160 2.05 -10.81 -6.79
C GLY A 160 0.80 -11.62 -7.09
N GLY A 161 0.49 -12.63 -6.26
CA GLY A 161 -0.79 -13.33 -6.32
C GLY A 161 -1.96 -12.39 -6.02
N HIS A 162 -3.03 -12.51 -6.81
CA HIS A 162 -4.29 -11.78 -6.64
C HIS A 162 -5.49 -12.73 -6.76
N SER A 163 -6.71 -12.20 -6.64
CA SER A 163 -7.94 -12.98 -6.53
C SER A 163 -8.13 -14.02 -7.63
N LEU A 164 -7.96 -13.64 -8.89
CA LEU A 164 -8.03 -14.56 -10.02
C LEU A 164 -6.94 -15.65 -9.97
N LEU A 165 -5.69 -15.28 -9.68
CA LEU A 165 -4.59 -16.24 -9.51
C LEU A 165 -4.81 -17.18 -8.32
N ALA A 166 -5.47 -16.71 -7.25
CA ALA A 166 -5.83 -17.53 -6.10
C ALA A 166 -6.87 -18.58 -6.49
N VAL A 167 -7.89 -18.23 -7.28
CA VAL A 167 -8.88 -19.20 -7.79
C VAL A 167 -8.20 -20.23 -8.71
N GLN A 168 -7.37 -19.77 -9.66
CA GLN A 168 -6.61 -20.66 -10.54
C GLN A 168 -5.70 -21.60 -9.73
N LEU A 169 -5.03 -21.09 -8.69
CA LEU A 169 -4.22 -21.88 -7.77
C LEU A 169 -5.03 -23.00 -7.11
N LEU A 170 -6.21 -22.69 -6.57
CA LEU A 170 -7.05 -23.71 -5.92
C LEU A 170 -7.48 -24.80 -6.90
N ASN A 171 -7.76 -24.45 -8.16
CA ASN A 171 -8.12 -25.43 -9.20
C ASN A 171 -6.94 -26.34 -9.57
N TYR A 172 -5.75 -25.78 -9.79
CA TYR A 172 -4.55 -26.59 -10.04
C TYR A 172 -4.20 -27.49 -8.84
N ILE A 173 -4.44 -27.04 -7.61
CA ILE A 173 -4.28 -27.86 -6.41
C ILE A 173 -5.30 -29.02 -6.42
N SER A 174 -6.56 -28.74 -6.78
CA SER A 174 -7.66 -29.72 -6.89
C SER A 174 -7.39 -30.80 -7.94
N GLU A 175 -6.92 -30.42 -9.12
CA GLU A 175 -6.53 -31.36 -10.20
C GLU A 175 -5.45 -32.37 -9.75
N GLN A 176 -4.61 -31.97 -8.79
CA GLN A 176 -3.58 -32.82 -8.21
C GLN A 176 -4.09 -33.70 -7.05
N GLY A 177 -5.40 -33.73 -6.82
CA GLY A 177 -6.07 -34.51 -5.78
C GLY A 177 -5.95 -33.92 -4.37
N MET A 178 -5.58 -32.64 -4.26
CA MET A 178 -5.46 -31.91 -3.00
C MET A 178 -6.64 -30.92 -2.88
N GLU A 179 -7.29 -30.81 -1.74
CA GLU A 179 -8.38 -29.85 -1.55
C GLU A 179 -7.97 -28.77 -0.56
N VAL A 180 -8.11 -27.51 -0.97
CA VAL A 180 -7.80 -26.32 -0.17
C VAL A 180 -8.94 -25.33 -0.29
N SER A 181 -9.37 -24.75 0.84
CA SER A 181 -10.33 -23.66 0.81
C SER A 181 -9.61 -22.32 0.60
N LEU A 182 -10.30 -21.36 0.00
CA LEU A 182 -9.78 -20.00 -0.14
C LEU A 182 -9.38 -19.39 1.21
N ALA A 183 -10.19 -19.60 2.26
CA ALA A 183 -9.86 -19.16 3.61
C ALA A 183 -8.56 -19.80 4.16
N THR A 184 -8.29 -21.05 3.80
CA THR A 184 -7.04 -21.74 4.16
C THR A 184 -5.84 -21.11 3.49
N LEU A 185 -5.93 -20.80 2.19
CA LEU A 185 -4.87 -20.10 1.46
C LEU A 185 -4.55 -18.75 2.09
N PHE A 186 -5.57 -18.00 2.51
CA PHE A 186 -5.40 -16.71 3.17
C PHE A 186 -4.86 -16.80 4.60
N SER A 187 -5.26 -17.84 5.35
CA SER A 187 -4.78 -18.09 6.71
C SER A 187 -3.34 -18.58 6.73
N HIS A 188 -2.93 -19.29 5.68
CA HIS A 188 -1.62 -19.91 5.52
C HIS A 188 -1.04 -19.58 4.15
N PRO A 189 -0.74 -18.29 3.87
CA PRO A 189 -0.33 -17.84 2.54
C PRO A 189 1.12 -18.20 2.21
N THR A 190 1.85 -18.79 3.15
CA THR A 190 3.22 -19.27 3.00
C THR A 190 3.23 -20.72 2.51
N LEU A 191 4.02 -21.04 1.48
CA LEU A 191 3.99 -22.33 0.80
C LEU A 191 4.10 -23.55 1.75
N CYS A 192 5.04 -23.54 2.71
CA CYS A 192 5.18 -24.62 3.68
C CYS A 192 4.00 -24.73 4.63
N ASP A 193 3.44 -23.59 5.06
CA ASP A 193 2.31 -23.56 5.99
C ASP A 193 1.05 -24.08 5.28
N LEU A 194 0.86 -23.71 4.01
CA LEU A 194 -0.21 -24.25 3.17
C LEU A 194 -0.07 -25.76 2.98
N ALA A 195 1.14 -26.24 2.67
CA ALA A 195 1.41 -27.66 2.49
C ALA A 195 1.16 -28.49 3.76
N LEU A 196 1.44 -27.92 4.94
CA LEU A 196 1.14 -28.54 6.22
C LEU A 196 -0.37 -28.72 6.41
N VAL A 197 -1.16 -27.69 6.09
CA VAL A 197 -2.62 -27.78 6.20
C VAL A 197 -3.22 -28.73 5.18
N ILE A 198 -2.69 -28.79 3.95
CA ILE A 198 -3.12 -29.78 2.95
C ILE A 198 -2.90 -31.22 3.43
N ASN A 199 -1.79 -31.46 4.13
CA ASN A 199 -1.48 -32.79 4.68
C ASN A 199 -2.37 -33.14 5.88
N ASP A 200 -2.82 -32.15 6.64
CA ASP A 200 -3.75 -32.34 7.74
C ASP A 200 -5.20 -32.36 7.21
N LYS A 201 -5.66 -33.55 6.80
CA LYS A 201 -7.00 -33.77 6.19
C LYS A 201 -8.20 -33.52 7.13
N SER A 202 -8.02 -32.76 8.21
CA SER A 202 -9.06 -32.52 9.21
C SER A 202 -9.90 -31.29 8.86
N ASN A 203 -11.19 -31.55 8.61
CA ASN A 203 -12.30 -30.62 8.35
C ASN A 203 -12.31 -29.88 6.99
N LYS A 204 -13.01 -30.50 6.03
CA LYS A 204 -13.62 -29.74 4.94
C LYS A 204 -14.73 -28.85 5.52
N PRO A 205 -14.75 -27.54 5.24
CA PRO A 205 -15.88 -26.70 5.61
C PRO A 205 -17.14 -27.21 4.89
N SER A 206 -18.20 -27.47 5.64
CA SER A 206 -19.49 -27.95 5.11
C SER A 206 -20.34 -26.82 4.51
N SER A 207 -19.98 -25.57 4.82
CA SER A 207 -20.63 -24.35 4.39
C SER A 207 -19.59 -23.27 4.05
N PRO A 208 -19.83 -22.39 3.07
CA PRO A 208 -19.01 -21.20 2.84
C PRO A 208 -18.93 -20.30 4.08
N PHE A 209 -19.92 -20.35 4.98
CA PHE A 209 -19.90 -19.61 6.24
C PHE A 209 -19.02 -20.27 7.32
N ASP A 210 -18.69 -21.56 7.23
CA ASP A 210 -17.79 -22.21 8.18
C ASP A 210 -16.38 -21.64 8.08
N ALA A 211 -15.99 -21.30 6.85
CA ALA A 211 -14.73 -20.66 6.51
C ALA A 211 -14.71 -19.13 6.75
N ASN A 212 -15.82 -18.55 7.20
CA ASN A 212 -15.87 -17.13 7.57
C ASN A 212 -15.47 -16.87 9.02
N PRO A 213 -14.91 -15.69 9.32
CA PRO A 213 -14.47 -14.70 8.34
C PRO A 213 -13.12 -15.08 7.68
N VAL A 214 -12.93 -14.68 6.42
CA VAL A 214 -11.69 -14.89 5.67
C VAL A 214 -10.64 -13.86 6.12
N PRO A 215 -9.46 -14.28 6.61
CA PRO A 215 -8.43 -13.36 7.08
C PRO A 215 -7.70 -12.70 5.90
N LEU A 216 -7.95 -11.41 5.65
CA LEU A 216 -7.25 -10.69 4.57
C LEU A 216 -5.92 -10.10 5.06
N SER A 217 -5.93 -9.56 6.28
CA SER A 217 -4.73 -9.11 7.00
C SER A 217 -4.98 -9.29 8.50
N PRO A 218 -4.85 -10.50 9.07
CA PRO A 218 -5.34 -10.81 10.41
C PRO A 218 -4.42 -10.34 11.56
N LYS A 219 -3.23 -9.83 11.22
CA LYS A 219 -2.26 -9.35 12.21
C LYS A 219 -2.65 -7.97 12.72
N GLY A 220 -2.21 -7.63 13.94
CA GLY A 220 -2.48 -6.36 14.58
C GLY A 220 -3.10 -6.51 15.96
N SER A 221 -3.18 -5.40 16.69
CA SER A 221 -3.71 -5.35 18.06
C SER A 221 -4.95 -4.48 18.22
N LEU A 222 -5.38 -3.81 17.14
CA LEU A 222 -6.58 -2.98 17.13
C LEU A 222 -7.84 -3.83 16.94
N SER A 223 -9.01 -3.25 17.22
CA SER A 223 -10.29 -3.89 16.93
C SER A 223 -10.46 -4.11 15.42
N PRO A 224 -10.76 -5.34 14.97
CA PRO A 224 -10.79 -5.66 13.54
C PRO A 224 -11.82 -4.88 12.73
N LEU A 225 -11.52 -4.69 11.45
CA LEU A 225 -12.45 -4.24 10.42
C LEU A 225 -13.00 -5.46 9.65
N PHE A 226 -14.33 -5.61 9.64
CA PHE A 226 -15.00 -6.66 8.88
C PHE A 226 -15.61 -6.10 7.59
N LEU A 227 -15.25 -6.69 6.45
CA LEU A 227 -15.62 -6.26 5.11
C LEU A 227 -16.60 -7.27 4.47
N VAL A 228 -17.83 -6.84 4.16
CA VAL A 228 -18.84 -7.74 3.57
C VAL A 228 -18.75 -7.76 2.06
N HIS A 229 -18.74 -8.96 1.48
CA HIS A 229 -18.73 -9.21 0.04
C HIS A 229 -19.73 -8.35 -0.77
N GLU A 230 -19.41 -8.17 -2.05
CA GLU A 230 -20.31 -7.62 -3.06
C GLU A 230 -21.23 -8.71 -3.62
N THR A 231 -21.96 -8.39 -4.69
CA THR A 231 -22.95 -9.27 -5.34
C THR A 231 -22.43 -10.66 -5.70
N THR A 232 -21.17 -10.86 -6.10
CA THR A 232 -20.67 -12.22 -6.41
C THR A 232 -20.50 -13.13 -5.18
N GLY A 233 -20.56 -12.58 -3.97
CA GLY A 233 -20.27 -13.32 -2.73
C GLY A 233 -18.78 -13.47 -2.43
N ASP A 234 -17.90 -12.92 -3.27
CA ASP A 234 -16.45 -13.05 -3.17
C ASP A 234 -15.85 -11.98 -2.23
N PRO A 235 -15.05 -12.36 -1.21
CA PRO A 235 -14.42 -11.40 -0.29
C PRO A 235 -13.14 -10.78 -0.87
N LEU A 236 -12.61 -11.33 -1.97
CA LEU A 236 -11.27 -11.01 -2.45
C LEU A 236 -11.17 -9.64 -3.12
N VAL A 237 -12.30 -9.01 -3.44
CA VAL A 237 -12.33 -7.62 -3.93
C VAL A 237 -11.67 -6.64 -2.94
N TYR A 238 -11.61 -7.01 -1.66
CA TYR A 238 -10.99 -6.19 -0.61
C TYR A 238 -9.50 -6.45 -0.40
N SER A 239 -8.88 -7.39 -1.11
CA SER A 239 -7.47 -7.76 -0.86
C SER A 239 -6.55 -6.54 -0.98
N LEU A 240 -6.73 -5.72 -2.03
CA LEU A 240 -5.94 -4.50 -2.22
C LEU A 240 -6.25 -3.44 -1.14
N LEU A 241 -7.50 -3.31 -0.72
CA LEU A 241 -7.84 -2.39 0.39
C LEU A 241 -7.14 -2.82 1.68
N ALA A 242 -7.10 -4.12 1.98
CA ALA A 242 -6.44 -4.66 3.16
C ALA A 242 -4.92 -4.39 3.18
N THR A 243 -4.25 -4.34 2.03
CA THR A 243 -2.81 -3.99 1.96
C THR A 243 -2.53 -2.50 2.09
N LEU A 244 -3.52 -1.65 1.83
CA LEU A 244 -3.43 -0.19 1.98
C LEU A 244 -3.77 0.28 3.40
N LEU A 245 -4.46 -0.54 4.19
CA LEU A 245 -4.79 -0.23 5.58
C LEU A 245 -3.60 -0.49 6.53
N PRO A 246 -3.54 0.20 7.69
CA PRO A 246 -2.45 0.03 8.66
C PRO A 246 -2.29 -1.42 9.15
N SER A 247 -1.05 -1.86 9.31
CA SER A 247 -0.73 -3.24 9.72
C SER A 247 -1.19 -3.62 11.13
N GLU A 248 -1.47 -2.62 11.96
CA GLU A 248 -1.99 -2.76 13.32
C GLU A 248 -3.49 -3.05 13.35
N LEU A 249 -4.21 -2.81 12.24
CA LEU A 249 -5.64 -3.00 12.07
C LEU A 249 -5.90 -4.37 11.43
N PRO A 250 -6.40 -5.37 12.19
CA PRO A 250 -6.77 -6.64 11.60
C PRO A 250 -7.95 -6.47 10.62
N VAL A 251 -7.84 -7.04 9.42
CA VAL A 251 -8.86 -6.95 8.36
C VAL A 251 -9.35 -8.34 7.96
N TYR A 252 -10.66 -8.48 7.95
CA TYR A 252 -11.35 -9.73 7.65
C TYR A 252 -12.43 -9.52 6.58
N GLY A 253 -12.46 -10.38 5.56
CA GLY A 253 -13.52 -10.43 4.56
C GLY A 253 -14.61 -11.44 4.92
N LEU A 254 -15.86 -11.14 4.63
CA LEU A 254 -16.98 -12.07 4.78
C LEU A 254 -17.44 -12.52 3.40
N GLN A 255 -17.40 -13.82 3.13
CA GLN A 255 -17.85 -14.42 1.87
C GLN A 255 -19.27 -14.96 1.94
N ALA A 256 -19.93 -15.04 0.80
CA ALA A 256 -21.16 -15.82 0.60
C ALA A 256 -21.14 -16.62 -0.70
N LEU A 257 -19.96 -16.81 -1.29
CA LEU A 257 -19.78 -17.60 -2.52
C LEU A 257 -20.34 -19.02 -2.33
N GLY A 258 -21.27 -19.41 -3.19
CA GLY A 258 -21.91 -20.72 -3.11
C GLY A 258 -23.02 -20.84 -2.09
N LEU A 259 -23.58 -19.74 -1.54
CA LEU A 259 -24.65 -19.82 -0.54
C LEU A 259 -25.86 -20.67 -0.99
N HIS A 260 -26.11 -20.76 -2.30
CA HIS A 260 -27.22 -21.49 -2.89
C HIS A 260 -27.03 -23.02 -2.85
N THR A 261 -25.82 -23.51 -2.56
CA THR A 261 -25.52 -24.94 -2.43
C THR A 261 -25.83 -25.49 -1.03
N LEU A 262 -26.18 -24.62 -0.09
CA LEU A 262 -26.56 -24.99 1.26
C LEU A 262 -27.88 -25.76 1.28
N GLU A 263 -28.01 -26.71 2.21
CA GLU A 263 -29.27 -27.41 2.45
C GLU A 263 -30.41 -26.43 2.80
N LYS A 264 -30.06 -25.36 3.52
CA LYS A 264 -30.96 -24.25 3.88
C LYS A 264 -30.26 -22.92 3.59
N PRO A 265 -30.34 -22.41 2.35
CA PRO A 265 -29.74 -21.13 2.01
C PRO A 265 -30.50 -19.98 2.67
N PRO A 266 -29.84 -18.86 3.02
CA PRO A 266 -30.55 -17.65 3.42
C PRO A 266 -31.48 -17.19 2.29
N THR A 267 -32.62 -16.62 2.65
CA THR A 267 -33.67 -16.20 1.70
C THR A 267 -33.89 -14.69 1.66
N SER A 268 -33.19 -13.94 2.52
CA SER A 268 -33.28 -12.48 2.63
C SER A 268 -31.96 -11.85 3.10
N ILE A 269 -31.87 -10.52 3.05
CA ILE A 269 -30.70 -9.77 3.56
C ILE A 269 -30.57 -9.93 5.07
N GLU A 270 -31.69 -9.97 5.79
CA GLU A 270 -31.74 -10.12 7.25
C GLU A 270 -31.18 -11.48 7.69
N GLU A 271 -31.55 -12.56 7.00
CA GLU A 271 -30.99 -13.90 7.25
C GLU A 271 -29.49 -13.96 6.91
N LEU A 272 -29.09 -13.40 5.76
CA LEU A 272 -27.69 -13.33 5.35
C LEU A 272 -26.84 -12.53 6.36
N ALA A 273 -27.36 -11.40 6.84
CA ALA A 273 -26.73 -10.60 7.90
C ALA A 273 -26.56 -11.40 9.20
N ALA A 274 -27.56 -12.21 9.58
CA ALA A 274 -27.45 -13.06 10.76
C ALA A 274 -26.34 -14.12 10.63
N TYR A 275 -26.16 -14.74 9.45
CA TYR A 275 -25.03 -15.64 9.18
C TYR A 275 -23.68 -14.93 9.34
N HIS A 276 -23.56 -13.71 8.81
CA HIS A 276 -22.34 -12.91 8.92
C HIS A 276 -22.06 -12.45 10.34
N ILE A 277 -23.08 -12.09 11.13
CA ILE A 277 -22.94 -11.76 12.56
C ILE A 277 -22.38 -12.96 13.34
N GLN A 278 -22.88 -14.17 13.06
CA GLN A 278 -22.34 -15.38 13.69
C GLN A 278 -20.87 -15.63 13.31
N ALA A 279 -20.47 -15.28 12.09
CA ALA A 279 -19.07 -15.37 11.67
C ALA A 279 -18.18 -14.38 12.42
N ILE A 280 -18.50 -13.08 12.44
CA ILE A 280 -17.65 -12.08 13.10
C ILE A 280 -17.51 -12.34 14.61
N ARG A 281 -18.55 -12.92 15.25
CA ARG A 281 -18.52 -13.30 16.66
C ARG A 281 -17.50 -14.40 17.01
N ARG A 282 -17.04 -15.19 16.03
CA ARG A 282 -15.95 -16.16 16.23
C ARG A 282 -14.59 -15.49 16.41
N VAL A 283 -14.41 -14.30 15.83
CA VAL A 283 -13.19 -13.49 15.97
C VAL A 283 -13.33 -12.48 17.09
N GLN A 284 -14.46 -11.77 17.13
CA GLN A 284 -14.76 -10.75 18.13
C GLN A 284 -16.18 -10.98 18.72
N PRO A 285 -16.28 -11.66 19.89
CA PRO A 285 -17.58 -12.01 20.48
C PRO A 285 -18.48 -10.84 20.85
N HIS A 286 -17.90 -9.67 21.17
CA HIS A 286 -18.61 -8.46 21.60
C HIS A 286 -18.06 -7.20 20.92
N GLY A 287 -18.89 -6.18 20.79
CA GLY A 287 -18.52 -4.86 20.26
C GLY A 287 -17.50 -4.12 21.14
N PRO A 288 -17.04 -2.94 20.69
CA PRO A 288 -17.52 -2.21 19.52
C PRO A 288 -17.08 -2.83 18.19
N TYR A 289 -18.00 -2.92 17.23
CA TYR A 289 -17.74 -3.45 15.88
C TYR A 289 -17.37 -2.35 14.88
N HIS A 290 -16.46 -2.67 13.96
CA HIS A 290 -16.15 -1.87 12.77
C HIS A 290 -16.54 -2.68 11.53
N LEU A 291 -17.51 -2.17 10.76
CA LEU A 291 -18.09 -2.86 9.61
C LEU A 291 -17.96 -1.99 8.37
N ALA A 292 -17.65 -2.57 7.23
CA ALA A 292 -17.82 -1.88 5.94
C ALA A 292 -18.20 -2.81 4.80
N GLY A 293 -18.78 -2.26 3.74
CA GLY A 293 -19.12 -3.02 2.55
C GLY A 293 -19.24 -2.14 1.31
N TRP A 294 -18.79 -2.68 0.18
CA TRP A 294 -18.91 -2.11 -1.15
C TRP A 294 -20.17 -2.62 -1.85
N SER A 295 -20.82 -1.75 -2.62
CA SER A 295 -22.02 -2.09 -3.40
C SER A 295 -23.14 -2.63 -2.48
N ILE A 296 -23.71 -3.80 -2.79
CA ILE A 296 -24.70 -4.44 -1.92
C ILE A 296 -24.15 -4.82 -0.54
N GLY A 297 -22.82 -4.98 -0.41
CA GLY A 297 -22.17 -5.20 0.87
C GLY A 297 -22.49 -4.10 1.89
N GLY A 298 -22.63 -2.85 1.43
CA GLY A 298 -23.06 -1.72 2.26
C GLY A 298 -24.47 -1.89 2.84
N VAL A 299 -25.40 -2.42 2.04
CA VAL A 299 -26.77 -2.74 2.46
C VAL A 299 -26.75 -3.83 3.54
N ILE A 300 -25.94 -4.86 3.33
CA ILE A 300 -25.81 -5.99 4.26
C ILE A 300 -25.16 -5.53 5.58
N VAL A 301 -24.09 -4.72 5.56
CA VAL A 301 -23.49 -4.22 6.82
C VAL A 301 -24.42 -3.27 7.57
N TYR A 302 -25.26 -2.52 6.87
CA TYR A 302 -26.28 -1.69 7.52
C TYR A 302 -27.27 -2.56 8.30
N GLU A 303 -27.80 -3.62 7.68
CA GLU A 303 -28.68 -4.58 8.35
C GLU A 303 -27.97 -5.31 9.51
N MET A 304 -26.71 -5.73 9.31
CA MET A 304 -25.91 -6.33 10.39
C MET A 304 -25.79 -5.37 11.59
N ALA A 305 -25.56 -4.09 11.33
CA ALA A 305 -25.42 -3.09 12.38
C ALA A 305 -26.74 -2.89 13.15
N LEU A 306 -27.89 -2.87 12.46
CA LEU A 306 -29.20 -2.80 13.10
C LEU A 306 -29.44 -4.00 14.03
N GLN A 307 -29.15 -5.22 13.56
CA GLN A 307 -29.30 -6.43 14.37
C GLN A 307 -28.36 -6.42 15.58
N LEU A 308 -27.09 -6.05 15.40
CA LEU A 308 -26.11 -5.93 16.49
C LEU A 308 -26.58 -4.93 17.56
N ILE A 309 -26.99 -3.73 17.16
CA ILE A 309 -27.51 -2.70 18.07
C ILE A 309 -28.77 -3.19 18.79
N SER A 310 -29.69 -3.85 18.08
CA SER A 310 -30.89 -4.42 18.70
C SER A 310 -30.57 -5.50 19.74
N SER A 311 -29.43 -6.17 19.59
CA SER A 311 -28.91 -7.16 20.54
C SER A 311 -28.07 -6.55 21.68
N GLY A 312 -27.96 -5.23 21.75
CA GLY A 312 -27.23 -4.51 22.80
C GLY A 312 -25.74 -4.32 22.53
N GLU A 313 -25.26 -4.61 21.31
CA GLU A 313 -23.87 -4.43 20.92
C GLU A 313 -23.64 -3.02 20.35
N GLU A 314 -22.40 -2.52 20.46
CA GLU A 314 -22.00 -1.23 19.88
C GLU A 314 -21.42 -1.41 18.46
N VAL A 315 -21.82 -0.54 17.53
CA VAL A 315 -21.21 -0.42 16.19
C VAL A 315 -20.56 0.97 16.12
N LYS A 316 -19.23 1.00 16.19
CA LYS A 316 -18.46 2.24 16.28
C LYS A 316 -18.14 2.84 14.91
N TYR A 317 -18.08 2.02 13.88
CA TYR A 317 -17.84 2.46 12.51
C TYR A 317 -18.68 1.64 11.53
N LEU A 318 -19.35 2.33 10.60
CA LEU A 318 -20.10 1.74 9.49
C LEU A 318 -19.76 2.45 8.18
N GLY A 319 -18.90 1.81 7.38
CA GLY A 319 -18.45 2.30 6.07
C GLY A 319 -19.25 1.70 4.92
N MET A 320 -19.68 2.53 3.97
CA MET A 320 -20.47 2.10 2.82
C MET A 320 -19.84 2.65 1.56
N ILE A 321 -19.26 1.77 0.74
CA ILE A 321 -18.55 2.17 -0.48
C ILE A 321 -19.52 2.00 -1.65
N ASP A 322 -19.88 3.12 -2.26
CA ASP A 322 -20.77 3.22 -3.42
C ASP A 322 -22.05 2.37 -3.32
N SER A 323 -22.70 2.39 -2.15
CA SER A 323 -23.84 1.53 -1.83
C SER A 323 -25.17 2.24 -2.03
N TYR A 324 -26.15 1.56 -2.65
CA TYR A 324 -27.45 2.14 -3.01
C TYR A 324 -28.58 1.54 -2.18
N ASN A 325 -29.48 2.41 -1.68
CA ASN A 325 -30.72 1.97 -1.07
C ASN A 325 -31.84 1.90 -2.13
N LEU A 326 -32.06 0.71 -2.69
CA LEU A 326 -33.06 0.48 -3.74
C LEU A 326 -34.51 0.70 -3.25
N SER A 327 -34.78 0.54 -1.96
CA SER A 327 -36.12 0.66 -1.39
C SER A 327 -36.59 2.13 -1.27
N GLY A 328 -35.65 3.08 -1.15
CA GLY A 328 -35.93 4.51 -1.05
C GLY A 328 -36.54 5.13 -2.31
N LEU A 329 -36.49 4.44 -3.44
CA LEU A 329 -37.05 4.88 -4.73
C LEU A 329 -38.57 4.69 -4.86
N LYS A 330 -39.19 3.84 -4.04
CA LYS A 330 -40.62 3.47 -4.20
C LYS A 330 -41.61 4.55 -3.75
N ILE A 331 -41.16 5.74 -3.33
CA ILE A 331 -42.01 6.74 -2.64
C ILE A 331 -42.59 7.82 -3.57
N ASP A 332 -42.08 8.05 -4.79
CA ASP A 332 -42.67 9.06 -5.72
C ASP A 332 -43.64 8.43 -6.74
N THR A 333 -44.76 7.92 -6.25
CA THR A 333 -45.88 7.45 -7.09
C THR A 333 -46.79 8.59 -7.56
N GLU A 334 -46.26 9.55 -8.31
CA GLU A 334 -47.09 10.50 -9.10
C GLU A 334 -46.59 10.72 -10.54
N SER A 335 -45.37 10.32 -10.90
CA SER A 335 -44.78 10.60 -12.23
C SER A 335 -44.69 9.40 -13.17
N GLY A 336 -45.36 8.28 -12.88
CA GLY A 336 -45.60 7.18 -13.82
C GLY A 336 -44.36 6.49 -14.42
N HIS A 337 -43.16 6.81 -13.95
CA HIS A 337 -41.93 6.18 -14.39
C HIS A 337 -41.58 5.06 -13.40
N ASN A 338 -42.05 3.87 -13.76
CA ASN A 338 -41.66 2.62 -13.13
C ASN A 338 -40.17 2.38 -13.44
N ILE A 339 -39.27 2.75 -12.54
CA ILE A 339 -37.87 2.42 -12.67
C ILE A 339 -37.59 1.22 -11.77
N GLY A 340 -37.33 0.08 -12.41
CA GLY A 340 -37.26 -1.24 -11.78
C GLY A 340 -38.22 -2.28 -12.35
N ALA A 341 -39.08 -1.91 -13.30
CA ALA A 341 -39.91 -2.86 -14.06
C ALA A 341 -39.56 -2.84 -15.55
N ASN A 342 -38.28 -2.98 -15.89
CA ASN A 342 -37.93 -3.31 -17.27
C ASN A 342 -38.12 -4.82 -17.49
N LYS A 343 -39.36 -5.15 -17.88
CA LYS A 343 -39.77 -6.24 -18.77
C LYS A 343 -38.79 -7.41 -18.92
N SER A 344 -39.12 -8.52 -18.24
CA SER A 344 -39.08 -9.92 -18.71
C SER A 344 -38.14 -10.31 -19.87
N VAL A 345 -36.89 -9.90 -19.82
CA VAL A 345 -35.79 -10.69 -20.38
C VAL A 345 -35.44 -11.65 -19.25
N ASN A 346 -35.58 -12.96 -19.48
CA ASN A 346 -35.25 -13.99 -18.49
C ASN A 346 -33.86 -13.65 -17.87
N ASP A 347 -33.71 -13.67 -16.55
CA ASP A 347 -32.43 -13.41 -15.86
C ASP A 347 -31.27 -14.19 -16.51
N THR A 348 -31.60 -15.36 -17.06
CA THR A 348 -30.73 -16.19 -17.91
C THR A 348 -30.17 -15.48 -19.14
N GLN A 349 -30.99 -14.77 -19.90
CA GLN A 349 -30.54 -14.06 -21.10
C GLN A 349 -29.67 -12.85 -20.74
N LYS A 350 -29.92 -12.19 -19.61
CA LYS A 350 -29.08 -11.09 -19.15
C LYS A 350 -27.67 -11.59 -18.82
N ASP A 351 -27.56 -12.70 -18.11
CA ASP A 351 -26.25 -13.28 -17.77
C ASP A 351 -25.52 -13.81 -19.00
N ILE A 352 -26.25 -14.43 -19.94
CA ILE A 352 -25.70 -14.82 -21.25
C ILE A 352 -25.09 -13.61 -21.96
N ASN A 353 -25.81 -12.49 -22.03
CA ASN A 353 -25.29 -11.28 -22.66
C ASN A 353 -24.05 -10.74 -21.94
N THR A 354 -24.03 -10.75 -20.60
CA THR A 354 -22.86 -10.32 -19.82
C THR A 354 -21.63 -11.21 -20.07
N ILE A 355 -21.81 -12.54 -20.18
CA ILE A 355 -20.72 -13.46 -20.52
C ILE A 355 -20.20 -13.15 -21.94
N ILE A 356 -21.10 -12.96 -22.91
CA ILE A 356 -20.71 -12.64 -24.30
C ILE A 356 -19.94 -11.32 -24.38
N GLU A 357 -20.38 -10.28 -23.65
CA GLU A 357 -19.68 -8.99 -23.57
C GLU A 357 -18.29 -9.16 -22.97
N TYR A 358 -18.15 -9.91 -21.88
CA TYR A 358 -16.84 -10.22 -21.28
C TYR A 358 -15.90 -10.91 -22.28
N LEU A 359 -16.38 -11.95 -22.98
CA LEU A 359 -15.58 -12.70 -23.96
C LEU A 359 -15.15 -11.80 -25.13
N ARG A 360 -16.01 -10.88 -25.57
CA ARG A 360 -15.68 -9.91 -26.63
C ARG A 360 -14.54 -8.97 -26.24
N ASP A 361 -14.50 -8.55 -24.99
CA ASP A 361 -13.53 -7.56 -24.51
C ASP A 361 -12.18 -8.18 -24.13
N HIS A 362 -12.11 -9.51 -23.92
CA HIS A 362 -10.95 -10.17 -23.32
C HIS A 362 -10.31 -11.26 -24.18
N ILE A 363 -10.86 -11.58 -25.36
CA ILE A 363 -10.31 -12.62 -26.24
C ILE A 363 -9.93 -12.00 -27.59
N ASP A 364 -8.63 -11.99 -27.88
CA ASP A 364 -8.05 -11.37 -29.07
C ASP A 364 -8.40 -12.07 -30.39
N VAL A 365 -8.81 -13.35 -30.34
CA VAL A 365 -9.08 -14.18 -31.52
C VAL A 365 -10.39 -14.96 -31.32
N ILE A 366 -11.52 -14.32 -31.58
CA ILE A 366 -12.77 -15.02 -31.84
C ILE A 366 -13.21 -14.71 -33.28
N ASP A 367 -13.47 -15.75 -34.09
CA ASP A 367 -14.14 -15.57 -35.37
C ASP A 367 -15.52 -14.94 -35.09
N LYS A 368 -15.84 -13.84 -35.78
CA LYS A 368 -17.11 -13.13 -35.62
C LYS A 368 -18.31 -14.06 -35.80
N HIS A 369 -18.16 -15.10 -36.62
CA HIS A 369 -19.17 -16.12 -36.84
C HIS A 369 -19.43 -17.02 -35.62
N ASP A 370 -18.43 -17.29 -34.78
CA ASP A 370 -18.58 -18.12 -33.58
C ASP A 370 -19.09 -17.31 -32.38
N LEU A 371 -18.82 -16.00 -32.33
CA LEU A 371 -19.45 -15.06 -31.38
C LEU A 371 -20.96 -14.93 -31.61
N ASP A 372 -21.40 -14.88 -32.87
CA ASP A 372 -22.83 -14.79 -33.20
C ASP A 372 -23.60 -16.04 -32.75
N LYS A 373 -22.98 -17.23 -32.78
CA LYS A 373 -23.56 -18.49 -32.26
C LYS A 373 -23.82 -18.46 -30.76
N LEU A 374 -23.07 -17.65 -29.99
CA LEU A 374 -23.29 -17.56 -28.54
C LEU A 374 -24.66 -16.96 -28.19
N TYR A 375 -25.20 -16.10 -29.06
CA TYR A 375 -26.53 -15.52 -28.88
C TYR A 375 -27.69 -16.50 -29.13
N ASP A 376 -27.41 -17.68 -29.71
CA ASP A 376 -28.41 -18.71 -29.97
C ASP A 376 -28.70 -19.59 -28.73
N PHE A 377 -27.83 -19.54 -27.71
CA PHE A 377 -28.05 -20.28 -26.47
C PHE A 377 -29.10 -19.59 -25.59
N ASN A 378 -29.99 -20.40 -25.00
CA ASN A 378 -30.98 -19.95 -24.01
C ASN A 378 -30.72 -20.52 -22.61
N ASP A 379 -29.59 -21.23 -22.46
CA ASP A 379 -29.19 -21.97 -21.29
C ASP A 379 -27.70 -21.73 -21.01
N ILE A 380 -27.37 -21.26 -19.80
CA ILE A 380 -26.01 -20.87 -19.43
C ILE A 380 -25.09 -22.08 -19.36
N ASP A 381 -25.61 -23.23 -18.93
CA ASP A 381 -24.83 -24.46 -18.85
C ASP A 381 -24.34 -24.89 -20.23
N GLN A 382 -25.21 -24.82 -21.25
CA GLN A 382 -24.86 -25.11 -22.64
C GLN A 382 -23.87 -24.08 -23.20
N LEU A 383 -24.07 -22.79 -22.92
CA LEU A 383 -23.16 -21.73 -23.36
C LEU A 383 -21.76 -21.92 -22.78
N LEU A 384 -21.64 -22.18 -21.48
CA LEU A 384 -20.33 -22.34 -20.83
C LEU A 384 -19.62 -23.62 -21.28
N THR A 385 -20.35 -24.71 -21.54
CA THR A 385 -19.77 -25.91 -22.14
C THR A 385 -19.22 -25.62 -23.55
N PHE A 386 -19.93 -24.83 -24.36
CA PHE A 386 -19.41 -24.39 -25.66
C PHE A 386 -18.14 -23.54 -25.52
N CYS A 387 -18.10 -22.61 -24.56
CA CYS A 387 -16.90 -21.80 -24.27
C CYS A 387 -15.72 -22.65 -23.80
N GLU A 388 -15.96 -23.68 -23.00
CA GLU A 388 -14.95 -24.61 -22.50
C GLU A 388 -14.35 -25.46 -23.65
N GLU A 389 -15.20 -26.02 -24.53
CA GLU A 389 -14.76 -26.77 -25.71
C GLU A 389 -13.90 -25.93 -26.67
N HIS A 390 -14.16 -24.63 -26.75
CA HIS A 390 -13.41 -23.68 -27.57
C HIS A 390 -12.21 -23.05 -26.84
N GLN A 391 -11.95 -23.44 -25.58
CA GLN A 391 -10.87 -22.88 -24.74
C GLN A 391 -10.96 -21.35 -24.57
N TRP A 392 -12.18 -20.83 -24.51
CA TRP A 392 -12.45 -19.39 -24.32
C TRP A 392 -12.53 -18.98 -22.86
N LEU A 393 -12.61 -19.93 -21.93
CA LEU A 393 -12.52 -19.63 -20.51
C LEU A 393 -11.05 -19.34 -20.13
N PRO A 394 -10.79 -18.40 -19.20
CA PRO A 394 -9.44 -18.19 -18.69
C PRO A 394 -8.83 -19.50 -18.17
N SER A 395 -7.55 -19.71 -18.44
CA SER A 395 -6.85 -20.94 -18.01
C SER A 395 -7.02 -21.18 -16.52
N GLY A 396 -7.36 -22.41 -16.12
CA GLY A 396 -7.58 -22.78 -14.72
C GLY A 396 -8.88 -22.27 -14.10
N ILE A 397 -9.84 -21.76 -14.86
CA ILE A 397 -11.21 -21.45 -14.40
C ILE A 397 -12.19 -22.44 -15.02
N THR A 398 -12.99 -23.14 -14.19
CA THR A 398 -13.95 -24.13 -14.69
C THR A 398 -15.32 -23.51 -14.96
N LYS A 399 -16.16 -24.25 -15.69
CA LYS A 399 -17.58 -23.92 -15.84
C LYS A 399 -18.29 -23.81 -14.49
N GLU A 400 -18.02 -24.74 -13.56
CA GLU A 400 -18.62 -24.78 -12.24
C GLU A 400 -18.30 -23.51 -11.43
N ASP A 401 -17.07 -22.97 -11.53
CA ASP A 401 -16.68 -21.73 -10.85
C ASP A 401 -17.50 -20.51 -11.30
N ILE A 402 -17.82 -20.47 -12.59
CA ILE A 402 -18.61 -19.39 -13.19
C ILE A 402 -20.07 -19.53 -12.77
N LEU A 403 -20.63 -20.73 -12.86
CA LEU A 403 -22.00 -21.01 -12.41
C LEU A 403 -22.18 -20.70 -10.92
N LEU A 404 -21.22 -21.08 -10.08
CA LEU A 404 -21.21 -20.81 -8.66
C LEU A 404 -21.35 -19.30 -8.37
N ARG A 405 -20.61 -18.46 -9.11
CA ARG A 405 -20.67 -17.00 -8.97
C ARG A 405 -21.98 -16.42 -9.50
N ILE A 406 -22.43 -16.84 -10.68
CA ILE A 406 -23.69 -16.35 -11.28
C ILE A 406 -24.88 -16.65 -10.36
N TYR A 407 -25.02 -17.88 -9.87
CA TYR A 407 -26.15 -18.25 -9.03
C TYR A 407 -26.11 -17.57 -7.66
N THR A 408 -24.92 -17.39 -7.09
CA THR A 408 -24.74 -16.59 -5.87
C THR A 408 -25.15 -15.14 -6.10
N GLN A 409 -24.70 -14.55 -7.21
CA GLN A 409 -25.04 -13.18 -7.59
C GLN A 409 -26.54 -12.97 -7.77
N ARG A 410 -27.22 -13.88 -8.47
CA ARG A 410 -28.68 -13.84 -8.62
C ARG A 410 -29.38 -13.87 -7.28
N ALA A 411 -29.00 -14.78 -6.39
CA ALA A 411 -29.62 -14.88 -5.07
C ALA A 411 -29.47 -13.58 -4.27
N ILE A 412 -28.25 -13.05 -4.20
CA ILE A 412 -27.94 -11.81 -3.45
C ILE A 412 -28.70 -10.60 -4.04
N LEU A 413 -28.72 -10.46 -5.37
CA LEU A 413 -29.48 -9.38 -6.02
C LEU A 413 -30.98 -9.49 -5.76
N GLN A 414 -31.54 -10.70 -5.77
CA GLN A 414 -32.95 -10.93 -5.45
C GLN A 414 -33.27 -10.57 -3.98
N PHE A 415 -32.36 -10.84 -3.04
CA PHE A 415 -32.52 -10.41 -1.66
C PHE A 415 -32.54 -8.88 -1.57
N GLY A 416 -31.58 -8.20 -2.22
CA GLY A 416 -31.50 -6.74 -2.25
C GLY A 416 -32.74 -6.05 -2.82
N GLN A 417 -33.37 -6.61 -3.85
CA GLN A 417 -34.60 -6.06 -4.44
C GLN A 417 -35.81 -6.11 -3.50
N LYS A 418 -35.84 -7.10 -2.60
CA LYS A 418 -36.94 -7.33 -1.64
C LYS A 418 -36.71 -6.61 -0.31
N TYR A 419 -35.45 -6.30 0.01
CA TYR A 419 -35.06 -5.68 1.27
C TYR A 419 -35.57 -4.23 1.36
N ILE A 420 -36.02 -3.85 2.57
CA ILE A 420 -36.46 -2.50 2.91
C ILE A 420 -35.67 -2.06 4.13
N ALA A 421 -34.78 -1.09 3.94
CA ALA A 421 -33.94 -0.60 5.03
C ALA A 421 -34.78 0.12 6.09
N SER A 422 -34.66 -0.30 7.34
CA SER A 422 -35.31 0.38 8.46
C SER A 422 -34.55 1.66 8.83
N ALA A 423 -35.26 2.77 9.02
CA ALA A 423 -34.64 4.01 9.46
C ALA A 423 -34.02 3.88 10.86
N SER A 424 -32.84 4.47 11.06
CA SER A 424 -32.06 4.39 12.29
C SER A 424 -31.24 5.66 12.51
N SER A 425 -30.96 5.98 13.77
CA SER A 425 -30.05 7.07 14.16
C SER A 425 -28.58 6.71 13.99
N LEU A 426 -28.25 5.53 13.47
CA LEU A 426 -26.88 5.06 13.24
C LEU A 426 -26.19 5.93 12.17
N PRO A 427 -25.09 6.63 12.50
CA PRO A 427 -24.32 7.36 11.50
C PRO A 427 -23.55 6.40 10.58
N ILE A 428 -23.46 6.78 9.30
CA ILE A 428 -22.69 6.06 8.29
C ILE A 428 -21.61 6.95 7.65
N HIS A 429 -20.58 6.32 7.09
CA HIS A 429 -19.61 6.95 6.20
C HIS A 429 -19.85 6.45 4.79
N LEU A 430 -20.47 7.28 3.94
CA LEU A 430 -20.82 6.91 2.56
C LEU A 430 -19.77 7.45 1.58
N TYR A 431 -19.01 6.56 0.95
CA TYR A 431 -18.01 6.89 -0.07
C TYR A 431 -18.65 6.78 -1.45
N THR A 432 -18.57 7.82 -2.28
CA THR A 432 -19.34 7.88 -3.54
C THR A 432 -18.49 8.15 -4.77
N ALA A 433 -18.72 7.36 -5.82
CA ALA A 433 -18.25 7.60 -7.18
C ALA A 433 -19.06 8.70 -7.90
N ASP A 434 -18.50 9.31 -8.95
CA ASP A 434 -19.12 10.42 -9.70
C ASP A 434 -20.35 9.99 -10.49
N ASN A 435 -20.33 8.75 -10.98
CA ASN A 435 -21.42 8.22 -11.81
C ASN A 435 -22.66 7.94 -10.95
N LEU A 436 -23.51 8.95 -10.84
CA LEU A 436 -24.86 8.85 -10.30
C LEU A 436 -25.83 8.52 -11.43
N PRO A 437 -26.60 7.42 -11.34
CA PRO A 437 -27.79 7.27 -12.19
C PRO A 437 -28.73 8.45 -11.91
N ALA A 438 -29.41 8.96 -12.94
CA ALA A 438 -30.17 10.22 -12.89
C ALA A 438 -31.25 10.31 -11.79
N GLU A 439 -31.60 9.17 -11.20
CA GLU A 439 -32.66 8.99 -10.21
C GLU A 439 -32.16 9.08 -8.76
N TYR A 440 -30.84 9.01 -8.54
CA TYR A 440 -30.27 9.01 -7.21
C TYR A 440 -29.75 10.41 -6.84
N ASP A 441 -30.05 10.80 -5.60
CA ASP A 441 -29.35 11.92 -4.98
C ASP A 441 -27.92 11.53 -4.61
N SER A 442 -27.13 12.51 -4.18
CA SER A 442 -25.74 12.27 -3.74
C SER A 442 -25.64 11.28 -2.56
N TRP A 443 -26.74 11.02 -1.85
CA TRP A 443 -26.82 10.06 -0.75
C TRP A 443 -27.29 8.67 -1.18
N ARG A 444 -27.54 8.43 -2.48
CA ARG A 444 -27.94 7.13 -3.03
C ARG A 444 -29.16 6.53 -2.32
N GLY A 445 -30.09 7.38 -1.87
CA GLY A 445 -31.30 6.98 -1.15
C GLY A 445 -31.14 6.73 0.36
N TRP A 446 -29.99 7.07 0.95
CA TRP A 446 -29.73 6.86 2.38
C TRP A 446 -30.12 8.05 3.28
N ARG A 447 -30.23 9.27 2.74
CA ARG A 447 -30.31 10.52 3.53
C ARG A 447 -31.35 10.55 4.64
N ASN A 448 -32.51 9.92 4.44
CA ASN A 448 -33.63 9.91 5.40
C ASN A 448 -33.73 8.60 6.20
N ILE A 449 -32.77 7.69 6.00
CA ILE A 449 -32.73 6.37 6.63
C ILE A 449 -31.62 6.32 7.69
N VAL A 450 -30.54 7.05 7.50
CA VAL A 450 -29.35 7.04 8.37
C VAL A 450 -29.33 8.20 9.36
N GLY A 451 -28.49 8.10 10.38
CA GLY A 451 -28.37 9.11 11.43
C GLY A 451 -27.88 10.46 10.92
N GLU A 452 -28.26 11.54 11.60
CA GLU A 452 -27.94 12.93 11.23
C GLU A 452 -26.42 13.22 11.16
N ASN A 453 -25.61 12.49 11.92
CA ASN A 453 -24.15 12.62 11.93
C ASN A 453 -23.44 11.81 10.82
N SER A 454 -24.19 11.30 9.85
CA SER A 454 -23.61 10.59 8.70
C SER A 454 -22.77 11.53 7.84
N VAL A 455 -21.72 11.01 7.22
CA VAL A 455 -20.78 11.79 6.42
C VAL A 455 -20.71 11.23 5.00
N LEU A 456 -20.85 12.12 4.02
CA LEU A 456 -20.65 11.81 2.61
C LEU A 456 -19.21 12.14 2.21
N HIS A 457 -18.54 11.19 1.55
CA HIS A 457 -17.17 11.30 1.05
C HIS A 457 -17.16 11.14 -0.48
N PRO A 458 -17.19 12.25 -1.25
CA PRO A 458 -17.02 12.18 -2.69
C PRO A 458 -15.59 11.72 -3.04
N ILE A 459 -15.47 10.58 -3.71
CA ILE A 459 -14.18 9.99 -4.13
C ILE A 459 -13.98 10.18 -5.63
N GLY A 460 -15.03 9.93 -6.41
CA GLY A 460 -15.01 10.07 -7.87
C GLY A 460 -14.93 8.75 -8.62
N GLY A 461 -14.87 8.85 -9.95
CA GLY A 461 -14.81 7.69 -10.85
C GLY A 461 -16.14 6.96 -11.01
N THR A 462 -16.08 5.64 -11.20
CA THR A 462 -17.22 4.75 -11.43
C THR A 462 -17.43 3.79 -10.25
N HIS A 463 -18.57 3.11 -10.22
CA HIS A 463 -18.88 2.08 -9.23
C HIS A 463 -17.77 1.04 -9.04
N ASN A 464 -17.08 0.68 -10.13
CA ASN A 464 -16.01 -0.32 -10.12
C ASN A 464 -14.64 0.33 -9.87
N SER A 465 -14.34 1.45 -10.53
CA SER A 465 -13.02 2.09 -10.42
C SER A 465 -12.75 2.71 -9.04
N ILE A 466 -13.78 2.99 -8.23
CA ILE A 466 -13.60 3.41 -6.83
C ILE A 466 -12.88 2.34 -5.98
N MET A 467 -12.99 1.07 -6.36
CA MET A 467 -12.29 -0.06 -5.74
C MET A 467 -10.92 -0.34 -6.37
N GLN A 468 -10.40 0.60 -7.17
CA GLN A 468 -9.10 0.50 -7.83
C GLN A 468 -8.25 1.73 -7.50
N GLN A 469 -6.93 1.57 -7.54
CA GLN A 469 -6.02 2.72 -7.41
C GLN A 469 -6.12 3.62 -8.67
N PRO A 470 -6.02 4.95 -8.53
CA PRO A 470 -5.71 5.70 -7.30
C PRO A 470 -6.87 5.88 -6.32
N LEU A 471 -8.12 5.78 -6.75
CA LEU A 471 -9.29 6.18 -5.95
C LEU A 471 -9.42 5.39 -4.63
N LEU A 472 -9.04 4.12 -4.65
CA LEU A 472 -9.04 3.27 -3.46
C LEU A 472 -8.09 3.78 -2.36
N ASN A 473 -7.00 4.50 -2.70
CA ASN A 473 -6.10 5.08 -1.70
C ASN A 473 -6.81 6.12 -0.85
N GLN A 474 -7.64 6.97 -1.47
CA GLN A 474 -8.42 7.97 -0.75
C GLN A 474 -9.44 7.30 0.19
N VAL A 475 -10.10 6.23 -0.26
CA VAL A 475 -10.99 5.44 0.59
C VAL A 475 -10.24 4.86 1.79
N ALA A 476 -9.06 4.27 1.57
CA ALA A 476 -8.23 3.69 2.64
C ALA A 476 -7.75 4.75 3.65
N ASP A 477 -7.31 5.92 3.19
CA ASP A 477 -6.92 7.05 4.04
C ASP A 477 -8.08 7.50 4.94
N LEU A 478 -9.27 7.69 4.36
CA LEU A 478 -10.44 8.13 5.11
C LEU A 478 -10.93 7.07 6.10
N ILE A 479 -10.94 5.78 5.73
CA ILE A 479 -11.24 4.68 6.66
C ILE A 479 -10.24 4.71 7.83
N THR A 480 -8.95 4.84 7.53
CA THR A 480 -7.88 4.91 8.53
C THR A 480 -8.07 6.08 9.48
N GLU A 481 -8.41 7.26 8.97
CA GLU A 481 -8.64 8.46 9.79
C GLU A 481 -9.83 8.30 10.75
N HIS A 482 -10.91 7.66 10.31
CA HIS A 482 -12.09 7.41 11.17
C HIS A 482 -11.83 6.33 12.23
N LEU A 483 -11.11 5.27 11.88
CA LEU A 483 -10.82 4.17 12.79
C LEU A 483 -9.68 4.50 13.77
N LEU A 484 -8.71 5.28 13.33
CA LEU A 484 -7.50 5.65 14.07
C LEU A 484 -7.31 7.17 14.05
N PRO A 485 -8.25 7.92 14.67
CA PRO A 485 -8.15 9.36 14.76
C PRO A 485 -6.91 9.70 15.59
N THR A 486 -6.03 10.49 15.00
CA THR A 486 -4.74 10.86 15.58
C THR A 486 -4.63 12.36 15.56
N THR A 487 -4.13 12.95 16.65
CA THR A 487 -3.90 14.38 16.71
C THR A 487 -2.69 14.72 15.86
N TYR A 488 -2.95 15.29 14.69
CA TYR A 488 -1.94 15.72 13.75
C TYR A 488 -2.09 17.21 13.45
N THR A 489 -1.00 17.97 13.54
CA THR A 489 -0.99 19.41 13.21
C THR A 489 0.10 19.68 12.18
N PRO A 490 -0.24 19.81 10.89
CA PRO A 490 0.76 20.00 9.83
C PRO A 490 1.38 21.39 9.83
N ASN A 491 0.71 22.40 10.41
CA ASN A 491 1.09 23.80 10.28
C ASN A 491 2.30 24.17 11.13
N ILE A 492 3.43 24.44 10.47
CA ILE A 492 4.68 24.93 11.05
C ILE A 492 4.87 26.41 10.66
N ILE A 493 4.99 27.29 11.66
CA ILE A 493 5.26 28.71 11.42
C ILE A 493 6.76 28.89 11.22
N ILE A 494 7.19 29.23 10.01
CA ILE A 494 8.60 29.52 9.70
C ILE A 494 8.89 31.00 9.93
N GLN A 495 7.98 31.88 9.50
CA GLN A 495 8.06 33.33 9.67
C GLN A 495 6.72 33.87 10.18
N ASN A 496 6.72 34.53 11.35
CA ASN A 496 5.48 35.05 11.97
C ASN A 496 4.84 36.20 11.17
N GLY A 497 5.64 37.08 10.58
CA GLY A 497 5.17 38.25 9.84
C GLY A 497 4.21 39.17 10.62
N ALA A 498 3.45 39.99 9.89
CA ALA A 498 2.41 40.86 10.41
C ALA A 498 1.04 40.18 10.30
N LYS A 499 0.26 40.18 11.39
CA LYS A 499 -1.07 39.54 11.45
C LYS A 499 -2.11 40.09 10.45
N SER A 500 -1.89 41.29 9.91
CA SER A 500 -2.76 41.92 8.92
C SER A 500 -2.50 41.43 7.48
N ILE A 501 -1.47 40.61 7.29
CA ILE A 501 -1.04 40.10 5.99
C ILE A 501 -1.39 38.61 5.93
N PRO A 502 -2.14 38.14 4.91
CA PRO A 502 -2.40 36.72 4.72
C PRO A 502 -1.11 35.90 4.62
N PRO A 503 -1.00 34.73 5.30
CA PRO A 503 0.18 33.89 5.21
C PRO A 503 0.36 33.26 3.82
N LEU A 504 1.62 33.10 3.42
CA LEU A 504 2.01 32.17 2.36
C LEU A 504 2.12 30.77 2.97
N PHE A 505 1.29 29.83 2.49
CA PHE A 505 1.34 28.42 2.89
C PHE A 505 2.18 27.63 1.89
N CYS A 506 3.29 27.10 2.37
CA CYS A 506 4.26 26.32 1.59
C CYS A 506 4.08 24.82 1.83
N ILE A 507 4.01 24.03 0.75
CA ILE A 507 3.84 22.58 0.79
C ILE A 507 5.09 21.90 0.22
N PRO A 508 5.81 21.08 1.02
CA PRO A 508 7.08 20.50 0.62
C PRO A 508 6.90 19.33 -0.37
N GLY A 509 7.99 19.02 -1.09
CA GLY A 509 8.07 17.88 -2.01
C GLY A 509 8.09 16.51 -1.35
N ALA A 510 8.32 15.46 -2.14
CA ALA A 510 8.29 14.08 -1.65
C ALA A 510 9.37 13.81 -0.59
N GLY A 511 8.96 13.30 0.57
CA GLY A 511 9.85 13.08 1.72
C GLY A 511 10.43 14.34 2.35
N ALA A 512 10.11 15.53 1.83
CA ALA A 512 10.69 16.78 2.31
C ALA A 512 9.94 17.30 3.56
N SER A 513 10.66 18.09 4.37
CA SER A 513 10.12 18.71 5.58
C SER A 513 9.85 20.19 5.37
N ALA A 514 9.13 20.80 6.31
CA ALA A 514 8.96 22.25 6.38
C ALA A 514 10.30 23.04 6.33
N SER A 515 11.41 22.42 6.74
CA SER A 515 12.74 23.04 6.71
C SER A 515 13.19 23.45 5.31
N GLY A 516 12.67 22.80 4.24
CA GLY A 516 13.01 23.12 2.86
C GLY A 516 12.66 24.55 2.43
N PHE A 517 11.79 25.24 3.20
CA PHE A 517 11.38 26.62 2.92
C PHE A 517 12.05 27.66 3.82
N ILE A 518 12.98 27.27 4.71
CA ILE A 518 13.64 28.22 5.62
C ILE A 518 14.39 29.28 4.83
N GLU A 519 15.23 28.90 3.87
CA GLU A 519 16.00 29.87 3.07
C GLU A 519 15.08 30.76 2.23
N LEU A 520 14.02 30.20 1.65
CA LEU A 520 13.00 31.00 0.96
C LEU A 520 12.38 32.05 1.88
N SER A 521 12.01 31.66 3.11
CA SER A 521 11.42 32.60 4.07
C SER A 521 12.37 33.73 4.45
N LEU A 522 13.66 33.43 4.61
CA LEU A 522 14.70 34.41 4.95
C LEU A 522 14.97 35.40 3.81
N SER A 523 14.76 34.96 2.57
CA SER A 523 14.87 35.81 1.37
C SER A 523 13.60 36.62 1.08
N LEU A 524 12.47 36.34 1.76
CA LEU A 524 11.23 37.08 1.64
C LEU A 524 11.15 38.23 2.67
N PRO A 525 10.31 39.26 2.43
CA PRO A 525 10.18 40.38 3.37
C PRO A 525 9.76 39.91 4.78
N PRO A 526 10.43 40.36 5.86
CA PRO A 526 10.16 39.88 7.23
C PRO A 526 8.72 40.07 7.73
N LYS A 527 7.96 40.96 7.09
CA LYS A 527 6.54 41.22 7.42
C LYS A 527 5.59 40.18 6.82
N LEU A 528 5.98 39.40 5.82
CA LEU A 528 5.13 38.38 5.21
C LEU A 528 5.08 37.13 6.12
N PRO A 529 3.92 36.68 6.62
CA PRO A 529 3.87 35.41 7.34
C PRO A 529 4.13 34.24 6.38
N VAL A 530 5.00 33.32 6.76
CA VAL A 530 5.32 32.10 5.99
C VAL A 530 5.11 30.88 6.86
N HIS A 531 4.18 30.04 6.42
CA HIS A 531 3.78 28.81 7.08
C HIS A 531 4.12 27.65 6.17
N ALA A 532 4.59 26.53 6.72
CA ALA A 532 4.80 25.31 5.95
C ALA A 532 3.94 24.18 6.49
N LEU A 533 3.39 23.36 5.59
CA LEU A 533 2.54 22.23 5.92
C LEU A 533 3.38 20.96 5.87
N GLN A 534 3.82 20.53 7.05
CA GLN A 534 4.58 19.30 7.22
C GLN A 534 3.71 18.08 6.88
N SER A 535 4.33 16.96 6.50
CA SER A 535 3.64 15.70 6.21
C SER A 535 3.42 14.86 7.47
N ARG A 536 2.25 14.19 7.51
CA ARG A 536 1.92 13.18 8.52
C ARG A 536 2.94 12.04 8.45
N GLY A 537 3.36 11.52 9.60
CA GLY A 537 4.35 10.44 9.68
C GLY A 537 5.82 10.87 9.59
N LEU A 538 6.10 12.16 9.35
CA LEU A 538 7.48 12.62 9.21
C LEU A 538 8.26 12.63 10.54
N ILE A 539 7.61 13.02 11.64
CA ILE A 539 8.22 13.07 12.98
C ILE A 539 7.89 11.81 13.78
N ASP A 540 6.67 11.32 13.65
CA ASP A 540 6.17 10.14 14.34
C ASP A 540 6.00 9.01 13.35
N ALA A 541 6.97 8.08 13.30
CA ALA A 541 6.95 6.95 12.38
C ALA A 541 5.81 5.95 12.65
N HIS A 542 5.19 5.99 13.84
CA HIS A 542 4.01 5.16 14.16
C HIS A 542 2.73 5.72 13.54
N LEU A 543 2.77 6.96 13.06
CA LEU A 543 1.67 7.61 12.39
C LEU A 543 1.83 7.45 10.88
N PRO A 544 1.07 6.59 10.19
CA PRO A 544 1.26 6.40 8.75
C PRO A 544 0.97 7.70 7.98
N PRO A 545 1.76 8.03 6.93
CA PRO A 545 1.44 9.12 6.02
C PRO A 545 0.15 8.83 5.25
N TYR A 546 -0.49 9.88 4.75
CA TYR A 546 -1.55 9.74 3.77
C TYR A 546 -0.99 9.14 2.47
N ILE A 547 -1.78 8.31 1.80
CA ILE A 547 -1.41 7.64 0.54
C ILE A 547 -2.17 8.19 -0.68
N SER A 548 -2.93 9.28 -0.49
CA SER A 548 -3.60 10.06 -1.54
C SER A 548 -3.34 11.57 -1.40
N VAL A 549 -3.33 12.28 -2.54
CA VAL A 549 -3.17 13.74 -2.59
C VAL A 549 -4.39 14.44 -2.01
N GLU A 550 -5.58 13.91 -2.31
CA GLU A 550 -6.89 14.43 -1.89
C GLU A 550 -7.05 14.41 -0.37
N SER A 551 -6.70 13.30 0.28
CA SER A 551 -6.75 13.18 1.75
C SER A 551 -5.73 14.11 2.42
N THR A 552 -4.53 14.21 1.85
CA THR A 552 -3.51 15.15 2.34
C THR A 552 -4.00 16.60 2.24
N ALA A 553 -4.57 16.98 1.08
CA ALA A 553 -5.12 18.31 0.85
C ALA A 553 -6.27 18.62 1.81
N HIS A 554 -7.17 17.67 2.06
CA HIS A 554 -8.27 17.82 3.02
C HIS A 554 -7.76 18.14 4.43
N ALA A 555 -6.82 17.34 4.94
CA ALA A 555 -6.21 17.56 6.25
C ALA A 555 -5.49 18.92 6.33
N TYR A 556 -4.83 19.33 5.25
CA TYR A 556 -4.13 20.60 5.16
C TYR A 556 -5.09 21.80 5.13
N ILE A 557 -6.23 21.69 4.45
CA ILE A 557 -7.28 22.73 4.46
C ILE A 557 -7.80 22.96 5.89
N GLN A 558 -8.03 21.89 6.65
CA GLN A 558 -8.46 22.02 8.05
C GLN A 558 -7.44 22.82 8.87
N ALA A 559 -6.14 22.53 8.71
CA ALA A 559 -5.08 23.25 9.41
C ALA A 559 -4.89 24.70 8.93
N ILE A 560 -4.99 24.94 7.61
CA ILE A 560 -4.96 26.28 7.02
C ILE A 560 -6.09 27.12 7.63
N ARG A 561 -7.32 26.59 7.70
CA ARG A 561 -8.51 27.30 8.21
C ARG A 561 -8.45 27.64 9.69
N GLN A 562 -7.68 26.89 10.49
CA GLN A 562 -7.41 27.28 11.88
C GLN A 562 -6.60 28.57 11.98
N THR A 563 -5.74 28.83 10.99
CA THR A 563 -4.92 30.07 10.93
C THR A 563 -5.64 31.18 10.17
N GLN A 564 -6.23 30.84 9.02
CA GLN A 564 -6.90 31.75 8.11
C GLN A 564 -8.26 31.15 7.70
N PRO A 565 -9.36 31.50 8.41
CA PRO A 565 -10.66 30.88 8.20
C PRO A 565 -11.26 31.06 6.80
N HIS A 566 -10.94 32.17 6.14
CA HIS A 566 -11.44 32.55 4.82
C HIS A 566 -10.33 33.09 3.93
N GLY A 567 -10.52 33.00 2.62
CA GLY A 567 -9.59 33.57 1.64
C GLY A 567 -9.45 35.09 1.76
N PRO A 568 -8.44 35.68 1.10
CA PRO A 568 -7.64 35.09 0.02
C PRO A 568 -6.52 34.15 0.52
N TYR A 569 -6.45 32.94 -0.04
CA TYR A 569 -5.35 32.00 0.25
C TYR A 569 -4.18 32.17 -0.72
N HIS A 570 -2.97 31.96 -0.22
CA HIS A 570 -1.72 32.01 -0.98
C HIS A 570 -0.98 30.69 -0.78
N LEU A 571 -0.81 29.92 -1.85
CA LEU A 571 -0.32 28.55 -1.83
C LEU A 571 0.93 28.44 -2.69
N LEU A 572 1.97 27.81 -2.14
CA LEU A 572 3.17 27.45 -2.87
C LEU A 572 3.46 25.97 -2.64
N GLY A 573 3.47 25.18 -3.70
CA GLY A 573 3.87 23.77 -3.64
C GLY A 573 5.15 23.51 -4.43
N HIS A 574 6.06 22.73 -3.89
CA HIS A 574 7.28 22.29 -4.57
C HIS A 574 7.21 20.81 -4.89
N SER A 575 7.57 20.42 -6.12
CA SER A 575 7.60 19.01 -6.55
C SER A 575 6.26 18.32 -6.25
N PHE A 576 6.24 17.16 -5.58
CA PHE A 576 5.01 16.50 -5.10
C PHE A 576 4.07 17.43 -4.31
N GLY A 577 4.61 18.38 -3.55
CA GLY A 577 3.83 19.37 -2.82
C GLY A 577 3.04 20.31 -3.72
N GLY A 578 3.43 20.45 -4.99
CA GLY A 578 2.66 21.14 -6.02
C GLY A 578 1.35 20.44 -6.36
N TRP A 579 1.31 19.10 -6.37
CA TRP A 579 0.05 18.35 -6.52
C TRP A 579 -0.90 18.61 -5.36
N ILE A 580 -0.38 18.57 -4.13
CA ILE A 580 -1.17 18.86 -2.93
C ILE A 580 -1.66 20.32 -2.94
N ALA A 581 -0.80 21.29 -3.27
CA ALA A 581 -1.19 22.70 -3.37
C ALA A 581 -2.29 22.92 -4.42
N PHE A 582 -2.18 22.23 -5.56
CA PHE A 582 -3.17 22.27 -6.61
C PHE A 582 -4.51 21.68 -6.16
N GLU A 583 -4.49 20.53 -5.50
CA GLU A 583 -5.68 19.88 -4.96
C GLU A 583 -6.34 20.71 -3.85
N ILE A 584 -5.55 21.34 -2.96
CA ILE A 584 -6.06 22.30 -1.97
C ILE A 584 -6.83 23.42 -2.68
N ALA A 585 -6.29 23.95 -3.78
CA ALA A 585 -6.96 25.01 -4.53
C ALA A 585 -8.26 24.54 -5.20
N LEU A 586 -8.31 23.31 -5.71
CA LEU A 586 -9.54 22.72 -6.27
C LEU A 586 -10.62 22.53 -5.20
N GLN A 587 -10.27 21.99 -4.03
CA GLN A 587 -11.22 21.79 -2.93
C GLN A 587 -11.71 23.13 -2.36
N LEU A 588 -10.83 24.13 -2.19
CA LEU A 588 -11.23 25.47 -1.80
C LEU A 588 -12.14 26.13 -2.85
N GLN A 589 -11.84 25.97 -4.14
CA GLN A 589 -12.69 26.45 -5.24
C GLN A 589 -14.08 25.81 -5.19
N ALA A 590 -14.18 24.51 -4.92
CA ALA A 590 -15.46 23.81 -4.77
C ALA A 590 -16.28 24.34 -3.58
N LEU A 591 -15.61 24.84 -2.54
CA LEU A 591 -16.22 25.52 -1.39
C LEU A 591 -16.53 27.01 -1.64
N GLY A 592 -16.28 27.51 -2.87
CA GLY A 592 -16.50 28.91 -3.22
C GLY A 592 -15.46 29.89 -2.66
N GLU A 593 -14.34 29.36 -2.13
CA GLU A 593 -13.26 30.16 -1.57
C GLU A 593 -12.30 30.65 -2.66
N LYS A 594 -11.67 31.81 -2.43
CA LYS A 594 -10.71 32.40 -3.36
C LYS A 594 -9.27 32.04 -2.98
N VAL A 595 -8.56 31.38 -3.89
CA VAL A 595 -7.09 31.28 -3.86
C VAL A 595 -6.53 32.36 -4.79
N THR A 596 -5.79 33.30 -4.23
CA THR A 596 -5.25 34.44 -5.00
C THR A 596 -3.99 34.03 -5.74
N ASP A 597 -3.09 33.32 -5.06
CA ASP A 597 -1.83 32.88 -5.62
C ASP A 597 -1.71 31.37 -5.48
N LEU A 598 -1.60 30.68 -6.62
CA LEU A 598 -1.27 29.26 -6.69
C LEU A 598 0.04 29.11 -7.45
N ILE A 599 1.11 28.81 -6.70
CA ILE A 599 2.48 28.72 -7.21
C ILE A 599 2.92 27.27 -7.18
N LEU A 600 3.32 26.75 -8.34
CA LEU A 600 3.83 25.40 -8.51
C LEU A 600 5.30 25.49 -8.89
N VAL A 601 6.19 25.06 -7.99
CA VAL A 601 7.64 25.09 -8.17
C VAL A 601 8.10 23.71 -8.61
N ASP A 602 8.66 23.64 -9.81
CA ASP A 602 9.22 22.45 -10.46
C ASP A 602 8.35 21.20 -10.30
N THR A 603 7.06 21.38 -10.57
CA THR A 603 6.02 20.36 -10.39
C THR A 603 5.59 19.83 -11.76
N SER A 604 5.76 18.53 -12.00
CA SER A 604 5.20 17.87 -13.18
C SER A 604 3.67 17.83 -13.10
N ALA A 605 2.97 17.91 -14.22
CA ALA A 605 1.53 17.73 -14.22
C ALA A 605 1.17 16.26 -13.94
N PRO A 606 0.07 15.98 -13.23
CA PRO A 606 -0.45 14.62 -13.11
C PRO A 606 -0.82 14.06 -14.49
N ASP A 607 -0.35 12.85 -14.82
CA ASP A 607 -0.60 12.16 -16.09
C ASP A 607 -1.65 11.04 -15.91
N PRO A 608 -2.82 11.13 -16.57
CA PRO A 608 -3.85 10.08 -16.50
C PRO A 608 -3.52 8.81 -17.31
N GLN A 609 -2.43 8.79 -18.10
CA GLN A 609 -2.08 7.66 -19.00
C GLN A 609 -0.97 6.75 -18.50
N ASP A 610 -0.33 7.04 -17.37
CA ASP A 610 0.63 6.12 -16.80
C ASP A 610 -0.11 4.90 -16.24
N SER A 611 0.18 3.74 -16.82
CA SER A 611 -0.14 2.41 -16.27
C SER A 611 0.04 2.41 -14.76
N VAL A 612 -0.89 1.79 -14.00
CA VAL A 612 -0.81 1.65 -12.53
C VAL A 612 0.65 1.54 -12.11
N PRO A 613 1.22 2.58 -11.45
CA PRO A 613 2.65 2.61 -11.20
C PRO A 613 3.06 1.34 -10.48
N LYS A 614 4.11 0.66 -10.97
CA LYS A 614 4.68 -0.46 -10.22
C LYS A 614 5.02 0.05 -8.83
N ALA A 615 4.49 -0.63 -7.81
CA ALA A 615 4.75 -0.27 -6.42
C ALA A 615 6.27 -0.13 -6.19
N VAL A 616 6.67 1.07 -5.78
CA VAL A 616 8.04 1.43 -5.45
C VAL A 616 8.33 0.87 -4.06
N GLY A 617 9.15 -0.19 -4.04
CA GLY A 617 9.65 -0.79 -2.81
C GLY A 617 10.67 0.11 -2.09
N ARG A 618 10.94 -0.20 -0.82
CA ARG A 618 11.77 0.61 0.09
C ARG A 618 13.16 0.93 -0.46
N ILE A 619 13.85 -0.06 -1.06
CA ILE A 619 15.19 0.13 -1.60
C ILE A 619 15.18 1.15 -2.75
N GLU A 620 14.17 1.07 -3.61
CA GLU A 620 14.00 2.03 -4.70
C GLU A 620 13.69 3.43 -4.16
N THR A 621 12.91 3.54 -3.08
CA THR A 621 12.71 4.80 -2.36
C THR A 621 14.03 5.37 -1.82
N LEU A 622 14.87 4.55 -1.18
CA LEU A 622 16.18 4.98 -0.67
C LEU A 622 17.08 5.48 -1.80
N MET A 623 17.12 4.77 -2.93
CA MET A 623 17.91 5.20 -4.09
C MET A 623 17.41 6.52 -4.67
N LYS A 624 16.10 6.69 -4.83
CA LYS A 624 15.52 7.99 -5.26
C LYS A 624 15.81 9.11 -4.27
N LEU A 625 15.78 8.83 -2.97
CA LEU A 625 16.14 9.81 -1.93
C LEU A 625 17.63 10.23 -2.06
N ILE A 626 18.51 9.27 -2.34
CA ILE A 626 19.93 9.54 -2.58
C ILE A 626 20.13 10.36 -3.84
N ASP A 627 19.41 10.07 -4.93
CA ASP A 627 19.46 10.87 -6.15
C ASP A 627 19.06 12.32 -5.87
N ILE A 628 18.03 12.54 -5.05
CA ILE A 628 17.63 13.89 -4.62
C ILE A 628 18.75 14.58 -3.83
N TYR A 629 19.35 13.92 -2.84
CA TYR A 629 20.45 14.51 -2.08
C TYR A 629 21.70 14.76 -2.95
N ASN A 630 21.97 13.91 -3.94
CA ASN A 630 23.06 14.09 -4.87
C ASN A 630 22.90 15.34 -5.76
N MET A 631 21.68 15.87 -5.93
CA MET A 631 21.43 17.13 -6.65
C MET A 631 21.92 18.38 -5.90
N ILE A 632 22.12 18.29 -4.58
CA ILE A 632 22.60 19.40 -3.73
C ILE A 632 24.03 19.21 -3.24
N LEU A 633 24.58 17.99 -3.32
CA LEU A 633 25.92 17.68 -2.85
C LEU A 633 26.99 17.94 -3.90
N THR A 634 28.17 18.39 -3.46
CA THR A 634 29.34 18.58 -4.33
C THR A 634 29.98 17.26 -4.77
N GLN A 635 29.78 16.20 -3.97
CA GLN A 635 30.20 14.83 -4.27
C GLN A 635 29.01 13.91 -3.99
N PRO A 636 28.67 12.99 -4.90
CA PRO A 636 27.55 12.09 -4.70
C PRO A 636 27.81 11.16 -3.51
N LEU A 637 26.75 10.80 -2.80
CA LEU A 637 26.80 9.78 -1.76
C LEU A 637 27.24 8.45 -2.40
N PRO A 638 28.19 7.73 -1.80
CA PRO A 638 28.80 6.54 -2.39
C PRO A 638 27.94 5.30 -2.14
N PHE A 639 26.67 5.35 -2.53
CA PHE A 639 25.73 4.23 -2.38
C PHE A 639 25.24 3.72 -3.73
N THR A 640 25.08 2.41 -3.79
CA THR A 640 24.45 1.64 -4.86
C THR A 640 23.28 0.86 -4.28
N ARG A 641 22.40 0.35 -5.15
CA ARG A 641 21.28 -0.51 -4.74
C ARG A 641 21.73 -1.70 -3.88
N GLN A 642 22.85 -2.30 -4.25
CA GLN A 642 23.42 -3.47 -3.57
C GLN A 642 23.90 -3.16 -2.15
N ASP A 643 24.19 -1.90 -1.83
CA ASP A 643 24.56 -1.49 -0.48
C ASP A 643 23.36 -1.56 0.47
N PHE A 644 22.11 -1.46 -0.03
CA PHE A 644 20.88 -1.52 0.77
C PHE A 644 20.14 -2.85 0.71
N GLU A 645 20.21 -3.59 -0.40
CA GLU A 645 19.62 -4.94 -0.56
C GLU A 645 20.04 -5.90 0.56
N ASN A 646 21.18 -5.58 1.16
CA ASN A 646 21.87 -6.39 2.11
C ASN A 646 22.06 -5.64 3.43
N GLN A 647 21.04 -4.91 3.88
CA GLN A 647 20.96 -4.27 5.19
C GLN A 647 19.54 -4.43 5.73
N GLU A 648 19.38 -4.69 7.03
CA GLU A 648 18.05 -4.59 7.67
C GLU A 648 17.52 -3.15 7.56
N PRO A 649 16.20 -2.91 7.56
CA PRO A 649 15.60 -1.58 7.41
C PRO A 649 16.18 -0.50 8.32
N ASP A 650 16.50 -0.83 9.58
CA ASP A 650 17.08 0.11 10.55
C ASP A 650 18.56 0.42 10.26
N GLU A 651 19.29 -0.53 9.68
CA GLU A 651 20.67 -0.34 9.26
C GLU A 651 20.75 0.49 7.98
N GLN A 652 19.81 0.30 7.04
CA GLN A 652 19.66 1.16 5.86
C GLN A 652 19.53 2.64 6.27
N ILE A 653 18.64 2.93 7.23
CA ILE A 653 18.44 4.28 7.78
C ILE A 653 19.70 4.80 8.47
N ARG A 654 20.33 4.01 9.35
CA ARG A 654 21.55 4.44 10.05
C ARG A 654 22.71 4.72 9.11
N SER A 655 22.90 3.89 8.08
CA SER A 655 23.95 4.04 7.08
C SER A 655 23.76 5.31 6.26
N LEU A 656 22.55 5.52 5.73
CA LEU A 656 22.21 6.71 4.97
C LEU A 656 22.33 7.97 5.84
N LEU A 657 21.81 7.94 7.08
CA LEU A 657 21.89 9.06 8.01
C LEU A 657 23.34 9.46 8.30
N ARG A 658 24.21 8.49 8.57
CA ARG A 658 25.64 8.75 8.81
C ARG A 658 26.31 9.41 7.61
N ALA A 659 25.99 8.96 6.39
CA ALA A 659 26.52 9.56 5.18
C ALA A 659 26.02 11.00 4.99
N LEU A 660 24.74 11.26 5.27
CA LEU A 660 24.14 12.59 5.19
C LEU A 660 24.68 13.54 6.26
N VAL A 661 24.95 13.06 7.48
CA VAL A 661 25.62 13.83 8.53
C VAL A 661 27.05 14.17 8.12
N ASN A 662 27.81 13.19 7.60
CA ASN A 662 29.18 13.43 7.11
C ASN A 662 29.23 14.41 5.93
N ALA A 663 28.18 14.40 5.10
CA ALA A 663 28.03 15.33 3.98
C ALA A 663 27.51 16.72 4.41
N GLY A 664 27.20 16.92 5.70
CA GLY A 664 26.73 18.19 6.26
C GLY A 664 25.25 18.50 5.99
N ILE A 665 24.47 17.53 5.54
CA ILE A 665 23.03 17.69 5.28
C ILE A 665 22.22 17.68 6.58
N PHE A 666 22.61 16.83 7.54
CA PHE A 666 21.98 16.76 8.86
C PHE A 666 22.98 17.02 9.98
N PRO A 667 22.55 17.57 11.13
CA PRO A 667 23.41 17.74 12.30
C PRO A 667 23.71 16.38 12.98
N GLU A 668 24.82 16.29 13.72
CA GLU A 668 25.27 15.04 14.37
C GLU A 668 24.27 14.43 15.36
N ASN A 669 23.37 15.24 15.94
CA ASN A 669 22.40 14.83 16.95
C ASN A 669 21.00 14.50 16.38
N VAL A 670 20.86 14.39 15.07
CA VAL A 670 19.58 14.06 14.43
C VAL A 670 19.12 12.65 14.81
N SER A 671 17.83 12.50 15.13
CA SER A 671 17.24 11.19 15.43
C SER A 671 17.13 10.32 14.19
N THR A 672 17.38 9.02 14.32
CA THR A 672 17.11 8.03 13.26
C THR A 672 15.63 7.99 12.87
N SER A 673 14.72 8.30 13.82
CA SER A 673 13.28 8.37 13.56
C SER A 673 12.92 9.42 12.51
N LEU A 674 13.68 10.52 12.40
CA LEU A 674 13.40 11.56 11.40
C LEU A 674 13.66 11.05 9.99
N LEU A 675 14.82 10.43 9.74
CA LEU A 675 15.11 9.87 8.41
C LEU A 675 14.20 8.69 8.09
N GLN A 676 13.80 7.90 9.08
CA GLN A 676 12.78 6.87 8.91
C GLN A 676 11.45 7.47 8.44
N GLY A 677 10.99 8.55 9.07
CA GLY A 677 9.80 9.29 8.64
C GLY A 677 9.96 9.87 7.22
N VAL A 678 11.12 10.43 6.87
CA VAL A 678 11.41 10.92 5.51
C VAL A 678 11.24 9.80 4.48
N VAL A 679 11.81 8.63 4.74
CA VAL A 679 11.72 7.47 3.84
C VAL A 679 10.28 6.96 3.74
N GLN A 680 9.55 6.89 4.85
CA GLN A 680 8.15 6.44 4.87
C GLN A 680 7.23 7.39 4.09
N VAL A 681 7.34 8.70 4.33
CA VAL A 681 6.59 9.73 3.58
C VAL A 681 6.97 9.71 2.10
N MET A 682 8.26 9.60 1.79
CA MET A 682 8.69 9.52 0.39
C MET A 682 8.16 8.28 -0.32
N GLN A 683 8.17 7.13 0.35
CA GLN A 683 7.65 5.89 -0.21
C GLN A 683 6.15 6.00 -0.49
N ALA A 684 5.36 6.57 0.44
CA ALA A 684 3.94 6.83 0.22
C ALA A 684 3.71 7.75 -0.98
N ASN A 685 4.43 8.88 -1.03
CA ASN A 685 4.30 9.85 -2.13
C ASN A 685 4.70 9.27 -3.49
N LEU A 686 5.75 8.43 -3.55
CA LEU A 686 6.18 7.76 -4.77
C LEU A 686 5.20 6.70 -5.28
N ASN A 687 4.39 6.14 -4.38
CA ASN A 687 3.33 5.19 -4.69
C ASN A 687 1.95 5.86 -4.85
N THR A 688 1.91 7.18 -4.75
CA THR A 688 0.68 7.95 -4.93
C THR A 688 0.49 8.26 -6.42
N SER A 689 -0.67 7.88 -6.93
CA SER A 689 -1.18 8.35 -8.22
C SER A 689 -2.20 9.46 -7.98
N TYR A 690 -2.23 10.47 -8.84
CA TYR A 690 -3.13 11.62 -8.71
C TYR A 690 -3.70 12.00 -10.06
N THR A 691 -5.00 12.26 -10.12
CA THR A 691 -5.67 12.79 -11.30
C THR A 691 -6.70 13.82 -10.87
N PRO A 692 -6.49 15.12 -11.21
CA PRO A 692 -7.45 16.16 -10.87
C PRO A 692 -8.82 15.91 -11.50
N HIS A 693 -9.87 16.03 -10.68
CA HIS A 693 -11.26 15.81 -11.12
C HIS A 693 -11.85 16.99 -11.89
N THR A 694 -11.36 18.20 -11.64
CA THR A 694 -11.88 19.43 -12.26
C THR A 694 -10.75 20.36 -12.67
N SER A 695 -11.02 21.25 -13.62
CA SER A 695 -10.06 22.28 -13.98
C SER A 695 -10.08 23.43 -12.97
N TYR A 696 -8.89 23.89 -12.58
CA TYR A 696 -8.76 25.08 -11.76
C TYR A 696 -8.99 26.35 -12.60
N LYS A 697 -9.84 27.25 -12.13
CA LYS A 697 -10.28 28.45 -12.87
C LYS A 697 -9.39 29.68 -12.62
N GLY A 698 -8.64 29.68 -11.51
CA GLY A 698 -7.73 30.75 -11.14
C GLY A 698 -6.40 30.71 -11.91
N LEU A 699 -5.59 31.75 -11.72
CA LEU A 699 -4.25 31.83 -12.30
C LEU A 699 -3.29 30.89 -11.55
N VAL A 700 -2.51 30.13 -12.31
CA VAL A 700 -1.41 29.29 -11.78
C VAL A 700 -0.08 29.83 -12.27
N TYR A 701 0.87 30.03 -11.34
CA TYR A 701 2.25 30.35 -11.64
C TYR A 701 3.09 29.06 -11.60
N LEU A 702 3.50 28.56 -12.76
CA LEU A 702 4.38 27.40 -12.89
C LEU A 702 5.83 27.85 -13.05
N ILE A 703 6.64 27.62 -12.02
CA ILE A 703 8.05 27.99 -11.97
C ILE A 703 8.90 26.76 -12.26
N ASN A 704 9.55 26.71 -13.42
CA ASN A 704 10.41 25.59 -13.82
C ASN A 704 11.89 25.87 -13.57
N ALA A 705 12.64 24.81 -13.26
CA ALA A 705 14.09 24.87 -13.12
C ALA A 705 14.80 25.16 -14.46
N LYS A 706 15.75 26.10 -14.47
CA LYS A 706 16.54 26.44 -15.65
C LYS A 706 17.54 25.34 -16.04
N GLU A 707 18.12 24.65 -15.06
CA GLU A 707 19.12 23.59 -15.29
C GLU A 707 18.47 22.24 -15.63
N GLY A 708 17.15 22.23 -15.84
CA GLY A 708 16.41 21.08 -16.35
C GLY A 708 16.50 20.93 -17.87
N ASP A 709 16.02 19.80 -18.36
CA ASP A 709 15.88 19.52 -19.79
C ASP A 709 14.81 20.44 -20.41
N ALA A 710 15.17 21.15 -21.48
CA ALA A 710 14.26 22.08 -22.17
C ALA A 710 13.02 21.36 -22.72
N ASP A 711 13.18 20.10 -23.17
CA ASP A 711 12.07 19.29 -23.65
C ASP A 711 11.13 18.88 -22.50
N LYS A 712 11.68 18.62 -21.30
CA LYS A 712 10.88 18.39 -20.08
C LYS A 712 10.09 19.63 -19.67
N THR A 713 10.69 20.82 -19.76
CA THR A 713 10.02 22.09 -19.41
C THR A 713 8.84 22.39 -20.33
N ALA A 714 9.03 22.23 -21.64
CA ALA A 714 7.96 22.38 -22.63
C ALA A 714 6.85 21.34 -22.43
N ASN A 715 7.22 20.12 -22.04
CA ASN A 715 6.26 19.07 -21.72
C ASN A 715 5.44 19.39 -20.45
N HIS A 716 6.08 19.89 -19.39
CA HIS A 716 5.39 20.31 -18.15
C HIS A 716 4.30 21.35 -18.43
N GLU A 717 4.63 22.41 -19.17
CA GLU A 717 3.66 23.44 -19.52
C GLU A 717 2.49 22.88 -20.32
N LYS A 718 2.78 22.09 -21.36
CA LYS A 718 1.76 21.48 -22.22
C LYS A 718 0.79 20.60 -21.42
N MET A 719 1.30 19.82 -20.48
CA MET A 719 0.48 18.94 -19.65
C MET A 719 -0.35 19.72 -18.64
N TRP A 720 0.21 20.73 -17.97
CA TRP A 720 -0.52 21.57 -17.01
C TRP A 720 -1.68 22.34 -17.66
N ARG A 721 -1.55 22.76 -18.91
CA ARG A 721 -2.64 23.42 -19.67
C ARG A 721 -3.91 22.57 -19.82
N ARG A 722 -3.85 21.26 -19.56
CA ARG A 722 -5.03 20.38 -19.54
C ARG A 722 -5.86 20.55 -18.26
N HIS A 723 -5.23 20.98 -17.18
CA HIS A 723 -5.81 21.00 -15.83
C HIS A 723 -6.18 22.42 -15.36
N VAL A 724 -5.73 23.46 -16.07
CA VAL A 724 -5.93 24.87 -15.66
C VAL A 724 -6.45 25.71 -16.79
N THR A 725 -7.27 26.71 -16.48
CA THR A 725 -7.75 27.68 -17.48
C THR A 725 -6.76 28.82 -17.72
N GLN A 726 -5.94 29.16 -16.71
CA GLN A 726 -4.98 30.25 -16.74
C GLN A 726 -3.63 29.78 -16.19
N LEU A 727 -2.59 29.88 -17.02
CA LEU A 727 -1.23 29.43 -16.68
C LEU A 727 -0.21 30.51 -17.08
N SER A 728 0.63 30.90 -16.13
CA SER A 728 1.81 31.73 -16.35
C SER A 728 3.05 30.91 -16.03
N THR A 729 3.95 30.77 -17.00
CA THR A 729 5.19 30.01 -16.82
C THR A 729 6.38 30.94 -16.59
N ILE A 730 7.23 30.57 -15.64
CA ILE A 730 8.43 31.32 -15.25
C ILE A 730 9.59 30.33 -15.20
N ILE A 731 10.77 30.77 -15.60
CA ILE A 731 12.01 30.00 -15.48
C ILE A 731 12.85 30.64 -14.38
N ALA A 732 13.24 29.85 -13.38
CA ALA A 732 14.12 30.29 -12.31
C ALA A 732 15.44 29.49 -12.29
N PRO A 733 16.56 30.08 -11.81
CA PRO A 733 17.87 29.43 -11.87
C PRO A 733 17.98 28.27 -10.89
N GLY A 734 18.88 27.34 -11.19
CA GLY A 734 19.09 26.13 -10.40
C GLY A 734 18.38 24.91 -10.99
N ASN A 735 18.46 23.82 -10.24
CA ASN A 735 17.83 22.53 -10.51
C ASN A 735 16.65 22.28 -9.54
N HIS A 736 16.02 21.11 -9.66
CA HIS A 736 14.88 20.69 -8.84
C HIS A 736 15.01 21.02 -7.35
N MET A 737 16.21 20.87 -6.78
CA MET A 737 16.48 21.10 -5.37
C MET A 737 17.12 22.48 -5.10
N THR A 738 18.09 22.91 -5.91
CA THR A 738 18.88 24.11 -5.62
C THR A 738 18.10 25.41 -5.81
N MET A 739 16.96 25.42 -6.51
CA MET A 739 16.09 26.60 -6.63
C MET A 739 15.58 27.16 -5.30
N LEU A 740 15.42 26.31 -4.30
CA LEU A 740 14.98 26.69 -2.94
C LEU A 740 16.16 26.95 -1.99
N SER A 741 17.39 26.88 -2.50
CA SER A 741 18.62 27.09 -1.72
C SER A 741 19.44 28.28 -2.27
N SER A 742 20.32 28.80 -1.41
CA SER A 742 21.21 29.91 -1.73
C SER A 742 22.32 29.48 -2.71
N PRO A 743 22.68 30.34 -3.69
CA PRO A 743 22.18 31.70 -3.91
C PRO A 743 20.91 31.81 -4.76
N GLN A 744 20.45 30.74 -5.42
CA GLN A 744 19.36 30.78 -6.41
C GLN A 744 18.02 31.24 -5.81
N VAL A 745 17.74 30.86 -4.56
CA VAL A 745 16.52 31.21 -3.83
C VAL A 745 16.27 32.72 -3.74
N ASN A 746 17.32 33.54 -3.76
CA ASN A 746 17.16 35.01 -3.74
C ASN A 746 16.50 35.53 -5.03
N GLN A 747 16.84 34.94 -6.18
CA GLN A 747 16.21 35.28 -7.44
C GLN A 747 14.78 34.77 -7.49
N LEU A 748 14.53 33.56 -6.98
CA LEU A 748 13.18 33.02 -6.84
C LEU A 748 12.32 33.91 -5.94
N ALA A 749 12.81 34.33 -4.77
CA ALA A 749 12.11 35.21 -3.85
C ALA A 749 11.81 36.59 -4.50
N THR A 750 12.74 37.12 -5.29
CA THR A 750 12.53 38.37 -6.04
C THR A 750 11.44 38.21 -7.08
N LEU A 751 11.46 37.12 -7.85
CA LEU A 751 10.43 36.81 -8.85
C LEU A 751 9.05 36.61 -8.23
N LEU A 752 8.99 35.87 -7.11
CA LEU A 752 7.77 35.70 -6.34
C LEU A 752 7.26 37.06 -5.87
N TRP A 753 8.12 37.90 -5.31
CA TRP A 753 7.72 39.21 -4.81
C TRP A 753 7.23 40.18 -5.90
N GLU A 754 7.84 40.16 -7.08
CA GLU A 754 7.40 40.99 -8.22
C GLU A 754 6.06 40.55 -8.82
N LYS A 755 5.70 39.28 -8.67
CA LYS A 755 4.50 38.67 -9.27
C LYS A 755 3.34 38.53 -8.31
N LEU A 756 3.63 38.35 -7.03
CA LEU A 756 2.68 38.37 -5.94
C LEU A 756 2.25 39.84 -5.74
N ASP A 757 1.01 40.16 -6.10
CA ASP A 757 0.39 41.51 -6.06
C ASP A 757 0.35 42.19 -4.65
N TYR A 758 1.07 41.64 -3.67
CA TYR A 758 1.08 41.98 -2.25
C TYR A 758 1.40 43.45 -1.92
N VAL A 759 1.88 44.24 -2.87
CA VAL A 759 2.53 45.53 -2.61
C VAL A 759 1.88 46.70 -3.34
N SER A 760 1.25 46.45 -4.50
CA SER A 760 0.68 47.49 -5.36
C SER A 760 -0.39 48.34 -4.65
N SER A 761 -1.05 47.79 -3.62
CA SER A 761 -2.16 48.46 -2.93
C SER A 761 -1.95 48.74 -1.44
N ASN A 762 -0.99 48.09 -0.76
CA ASN A 762 -0.83 48.19 0.70
C ASN A 762 0.52 48.75 1.18
N PHE A 763 1.50 48.95 0.29
CA PHE A 763 2.88 49.29 0.67
C PHE A 763 3.48 50.52 -0.05
N GLU A 764 2.66 51.36 -0.73
CA GLU A 764 3.09 52.63 -1.36
C GLU A 764 3.76 53.66 -0.42
N GLY A 765 3.98 53.35 0.86
CA GLY A 765 4.53 54.28 1.84
C GLY A 765 6.02 54.15 2.21
N LEU A 766 6.79 53.15 1.80
CA LEU A 766 8.07 52.89 2.50
C LEU A 766 9.32 52.44 1.71
N PHE A 767 9.37 52.65 0.39
CA PHE A 767 10.64 52.60 -0.37
C PHE A 767 11.17 54.01 -0.74
N MET A 768 11.15 54.92 0.23
CA MET A 768 12.06 56.06 0.28
C MET A 768 12.66 56.17 1.69
N LYS A 769 13.66 55.33 2.00
CA LYS A 769 14.84 55.67 2.81
C LYS A 769 15.83 54.51 2.89
#